data_AF-A0A482VGT7-F1
#
_entry.id   AF-A0A482VGT7-F1
#
_cell.length_a   1.000
_cell.length_b   1.000
_cell.length_c   1.000
_cell.angle_alpha   90.00
_cell.angle_beta   90.00
_cell.angle_gamma   90.00
#
_symmetry.space_group_name_H-M   'P 1'
#
loop_
_entity.id
_entity.type
_entity.pdbx_description
1 polymer ?
#
loop_
_entity_poly.entity_id
_entity_poly.type
_entity_poly.pdbx_seq_one_letter_code
_entity_poly.pdbx_strand_id
1 'polypeptide(L)'
;MTIPFIAIVLCFCVYLFYKHVYIFNKNLRKFPCPPEVPILGHALDFTSGKVIFIHRNINIFKKKEGHLDVLVDYIKNYGDTVRIKTGPKQDFVDVFESNGKILVQQFEKQLNQNSVNIYPFVTLCTLDIICESAMGTSVKAQENTESEYVRSVKDMCGIIVERAFSPHKMFDSIYYFTEDYKKEMRALKILHSYTNDVIKRRQNALHSEAPKSDEKKKKAFLDRLLEANVGGQSFTIDEIRQEVDTFMFAGHDTTASAISFTLFCLANHSEIQNKVMAEQNEIFDYNFEREVTWQDLKNMKYLELVIKESLRLYPPVPFFARELEEDVAYEGSILPKGLTMFMFVYGIHRNPKVFPEPETFNPNRFESIDGRAPFAFLPFSAGPRNCIEVPILGHALDFTSAKGHLDVLVDYIKNYGDTVRIKTGPKRQLLLTCDYNLLEFVLTSSKILKKSVDYRNLFRWLGTGLLTADAAKWKKHRLIITPTFHYKILEDFVDVFESNGKILVQQFEKQLNQNSVNIYPFVTLCTLDIICESAMGTSVKAQENTESEYVRSVKDMCGIIVERAFSPHKMFDSIYYFTEDFKKEMRALKILHSYTNDVIKRRQNALHSEALKSDEKKKKAFLDHLLEANVGGQSLTIDEIRQEVDTFMFAGHDTTASAISFTLFCLANHPEIQDKVMAEQNEIFEHNCDREVNLRDLKNMKYLELVIKESLRLYPSVPFYAREIDEDIPYQGSILPKGLTITLFVYGIHRNPKFFPEPETFNPIRFESVDGRTPFSFLPFSAGSRNCIGQKFAMAEMKSVVSKVVRTFELLPSIPHHQLKLASETVLISTSG
;
A
#
# COMPACT_ATOMS: atom_id res chain seq x y z
N MET A 1 0.68 7.64 -9.53
CA MET A 1 1.39 8.86 -9.05
C MET A 1 1.08 10.12 -9.88
N THR A 2 0.94 10.03 -11.21
CA THR A 2 0.60 11.18 -12.08
C THR A 2 -0.77 11.81 -11.78
N ILE A 3 -1.83 11.03 -11.59
CA ILE A 3 -3.21 11.57 -11.49
C ILE A 3 -3.37 12.62 -10.36
N PRO A 4 -2.92 12.41 -9.11
CA PRO A 4 -3.01 13.45 -8.08
C PRO A 4 -2.14 14.68 -8.38
N PHE A 5 -0.96 14.49 -8.98
CA PHE A 5 -0.11 15.62 -9.39
C PHE A 5 -0.81 16.46 -10.46
N ILE A 6 -1.29 15.84 -11.54
CA ILE A 6 -1.99 16.50 -12.64
C ILE A 6 -3.32 17.11 -12.18
N ALA A 7 -4.07 16.47 -11.29
CA ALA A 7 -5.29 17.05 -10.71
C ALA A 7 -4.97 18.32 -9.90
N ILE A 8 -3.90 18.31 -9.10
CA ILE A 8 -3.46 19.48 -8.34
C ILE A 8 -2.92 20.57 -9.28
N VAL A 9 -2.17 20.23 -10.32
CA VAL A 9 -1.75 21.14 -11.41
C VAL A 9 -2.97 21.81 -12.07
N LEU A 10 -4.02 21.03 -12.34
CA LEU A 10 -5.26 21.50 -12.97
C LEU A 10 -6.04 22.43 -12.05
N CYS A 11 -6.24 22.07 -10.78
CA CYS A 11 -6.84 22.95 -9.78
C CYS A 11 -6.05 24.27 -9.71
N PHE A 12 -4.71 24.20 -9.73
CA PHE A 12 -3.85 25.37 -9.64
C PHE A 12 -3.98 26.32 -10.83
N CYS A 13 -3.80 25.81 -12.05
CA CYS A 13 -3.78 26.64 -13.26
C CYS A 13 -5.18 27.22 -13.56
N VAL A 14 -6.25 26.48 -13.27
CA VAL A 14 -7.62 27.00 -13.36
C VAL A 14 -7.88 28.03 -12.25
N TYR A 15 -7.43 27.80 -11.02
CA TYR A 15 -7.56 28.79 -9.94
C TYR A 15 -6.88 30.12 -10.28
N LEU A 16 -5.64 30.13 -10.77
CA LEU A 16 -4.91 31.37 -11.06
C LEU A 16 -5.62 32.22 -12.13
N PHE A 17 -6.22 31.56 -13.13
CA PHE A 17 -7.06 32.21 -14.12
C PHE A 17 -8.21 32.97 -13.45
N TYR A 18 -8.94 32.33 -12.52
CA TYR A 18 -10.04 32.99 -11.80
C TYR A 18 -9.58 34.03 -10.77
N LYS A 19 -8.46 33.82 -10.07
CA LYS A 19 -7.86 34.78 -9.10
C LYS A 19 -7.75 36.17 -9.69
N HIS A 20 -7.17 36.27 -10.87
CA HIS A 20 -6.94 37.54 -11.56
C HIS A 20 -8.14 38.00 -12.41
N VAL A 21 -8.93 37.07 -12.98
CA VAL A 21 -10.20 37.43 -13.64
C VAL A 21 -11.23 37.98 -12.64
N TYR A 22 -11.22 37.58 -11.36
CA TYR A 22 -12.12 38.14 -10.34
C TYR A 22 -11.87 39.63 -10.09
N ILE A 23 -10.60 40.05 -10.08
CA ILE A 23 -10.20 41.48 -9.98
C ILE A 23 -10.74 42.26 -11.20
N PHE A 24 -10.73 41.64 -12.38
CA PHE A 24 -11.25 42.22 -13.63
C PHE A 24 -12.79 42.26 -13.70
N ASN A 25 -13.50 41.27 -13.14
CA ASN A 25 -14.95 41.07 -13.31
C ASN A 25 -15.84 42.12 -12.61
N LYS A 26 -15.24 43.13 -11.97
CA LYS A 26 -15.97 44.25 -11.33
C LYS A 26 -16.60 45.23 -12.32
N ASN A 27 -16.25 45.16 -13.61
CA ASN A 27 -16.56 46.20 -14.61
C ASN A 27 -17.48 45.80 -15.80
N LEU A 28 -17.83 44.52 -16.01
CA LEU A 28 -18.58 44.10 -17.21
C LEU A 28 -19.87 43.34 -16.90
N ARG A 29 -21.02 43.95 -17.24
CA ARG A 29 -22.36 43.33 -17.28
C ARG A 29 -22.95 43.45 -18.70
N LYS A 30 -23.81 42.48 -19.08
CA LYS A 30 -24.46 42.28 -20.41
C LYS A 30 -23.48 41.63 -21.42
N PHE A 31 -23.84 40.68 -22.28
CA PHE A 31 -25.07 40.47 -23.08
C PHE A 31 -25.42 38.95 -23.28
N PRO A 32 -26.55 38.57 -23.92
CA PRO A 32 -27.08 37.19 -23.91
C PRO A 32 -26.68 36.28 -25.09
N CYS A 33 -27.02 34.99 -24.98
CA CYS A 33 -26.71 33.90 -25.92
C CYS A 33 -27.84 33.60 -26.94
N PRO A 34 -27.54 33.29 -28.22
CA PRO A 34 -28.49 32.79 -29.24
C PRO A 34 -28.45 31.25 -29.46
N PRO A 35 -29.43 30.64 -30.16
CA PRO A 35 -29.77 29.21 -30.01
C PRO A 35 -29.21 28.19 -31.05
N GLU A 36 -29.61 26.93 -30.85
CA GLU A 36 -29.18 25.66 -31.47
C GLU A 36 -29.34 25.50 -33.00
N VAL A 37 -28.42 24.76 -33.64
CA VAL A 37 -28.59 24.02 -34.92
C VAL A 37 -27.50 22.89 -35.04
N PRO A 38 -27.57 21.89 -35.96
CA PRO A 38 -27.48 20.50 -35.53
C PRO A 38 -26.33 19.63 -36.11
N ILE A 39 -26.40 18.34 -35.78
CA ILE A 39 -25.45 17.23 -36.01
C ILE A 39 -25.46 16.68 -37.45
N LEU A 40 -24.30 16.64 -38.16
CA LEU A 40 -23.74 15.48 -38.92
C LEU A 40 -22.48 15.82 -39.77
N GLY A 41 -21.58 14.83 -39.94
CA GLY A 41 -20.62 14.70 -41.06
C GLY A 41 -19.15 15.13 -40.88
N HIS A 42 -18.21 14.28 -41.35
CA HIS A 42 -16.78 14.48 -41.73
C HIS A 42 -15.62 14.33 -40.71
N ALA A 43 -14.47 13.83 -41.18
CA ALA A 43 -13.35 13.38 -40.36
C ALA A 43 -12.68 14.49 -39.51
N LEU A 44 -12.14 14.10 -38.36
CA LEU A 44 -11.55 15.00 -37.36
C LEU A 44 -10.09 15.38 -37.70
N ASP A 45 -9.90 16.63 -38.12
CA ASP A 45 -8.66 17.37 -37.90
C ASP A 45 -8.49 17.64 -36.40
N PHE A 46 -7.47 17.04 -35.76
CA PHE A 46 -7.16 17.24 -34.34
C PHE A 46 -6.34 18.51 -34.06
N THR A 47 -6.14 19.39 -35.03
CA THR A 47 -5.29 20.59 -34.90
C THR A 47 -6.02 21.92 -34.91
N SER A 48 -7.34 21.92 -35.13
CA SER A 48 -8.23 23.08 -35.01
C SER A 48 -9.42 22.82 -34.07
N GLY A 49 -9.82 23.84 -33.31
CA GLY A 49 -10.91 23.74 -32.33
C GLY A 49 -12.30 23.80 -32.96
N LYS A 50 -12.70 22.77 -33.72
CA LYS A 50 -14.02 22.67 -34.38
C LYS A 50 -14.59 21.24 -34.31
N VAL A 51 -15.93 21.13 -34.35
CA VAL A 51 -16.69 19.87 -34.17
C VAL A 51 -16.94 19.19 -35.52
N ILE A 52 -16.59 17.90 -35.65
CA ILE A 52 -16.72 17.11 -36.90
C ILE A 52 -16.92 15.58 -36.60
N PHE A 53 -17.48 14.78 -37.51
CA PHE A 53 -17.93 13.36 -37.33
C PHE A 53 -17.17 12.25 -38.12
N ILE A 54 -16.64 11.23 -37.42
CA ILE A 54 -16.42 9.77 -37.79
C ILE A 54 -16.53 9.33 -39.27
N HIS A 55 -15.64 8.53 -39.88
CA HIS A 55 -14.92 7.27 -39.48
C HIS A 55 -13.83 6.98 -40.56
N ARG A 56 -12.88 6.01 -40.60
CA ARG A 56 -12.30 4.87 -39.83
C ARG A 56 -10.86 4.63 -40.45
N ASN A 57 -9.96 3.64 -40.28
CA ASN A 57 -9.83 2.32 -39.61
C ASN A 57 -8.30 1.99 -39.41
N ILE A 58 -7.92 0.80 -38.90
CA ILE A 58 -6.57 0.42 -38.40
C ILE A 58 -5.77 -0.55 -39.36
N ASN A 59 -4.52 -1.06 -39.15
CA ASN A 59 -3.82 -1.49 -37.91
C ASN A 59 -2.27 -1.82 -38.04
N ILE A 60 -1.50 -1.64 -36.95
CA ILE A 60 -0.25 -2.38 -36.49
C ILE A 60 1.09 -2.34 -37.29
N PHE A 61 2.24 -2.11 -36.61
CA PHE A 61 3.40 -3.05 -36.49
C PHE A 61 4.44 -2.64 -35.40
N LYS A 62 5.61 -3.32 -35.30
CA LYS A 62 6.24 -3.75 -34.01
C LYS A 62 7.62 -3.17 -33.59
N LYS A 63 7.85 -3.35 -32.28
CA LYS A 63 9.03 -3.19 -31.39
C LYS A 63 10.38 -3.69 -31.97
N LYS A 64 11.47 -3.08 -31.47
CA LYS A 64 12.83 -3.68 -31.41
C LYS A 64 13.43 -3.40 -30.03
N GLU A 65 14.33 -4.26 -29.55
CA GLU A 65 14.79 -4.29 -28.15
C GLU A 65 16.32 -4.11 -28.05
N GLY A 66 16.83 -3.67 -26.88
CA GLY A 66 18.28 -3.62 -26.62
C GLY A 66 18.80 -2.67 -25.53
N HIS A 67 18.00 -1.74 -25.01
CA HIS A 67 18.52 -0.60 -24.21
C HIS A 67 17.81 -0.33 -22.87
N LEU A 68 16.94 -1.22 -22.39
CA LEU A 68 16.11 -0.94 -21.20
C LEU A 68 16.84 -1.14 -19.86
N ASP A 69 17.88 -1.98 -19.83
CA ASP A 69 18.41 -2.52 -18.58
C ASP A 69 19.16 -1.50 -17.72
N VAL A 70 19.85 -0.51 -18.31
CA VAL A 70 20.57 0.54 -17.57
C VAL A 70 19.61 1.47 -16.82
N LEU A 71 18.52 1.89 -17.48
CA LEU A 71 17.45 2.68 -16.87
C LEU A 71 16.76 1.92 -15.74
N VAL A 72 16.49 0.63 -15.96
CA VAL A 72 15.92 -0.27 -14.95
C VAL A 72 16.87 -0.43 -13.76
N ASP A 73 18.19 -0.51 -13.96
CA ASP A 73 19.20 -0.57 -12.90
C ASP A 73 19.30 0.71 -12.07
N TYR A 74 19.09 1.88 -12.66
CA TYR A 74 18.94 3.11 -11.90
C TYR A 74 17.67 3.13 -11.05
N ILE A 75 16.52 2.77 -11.63
CA ILE A 75 15.23 2.74 -10.92
C ILE A 75 15.25 1.66 -9.82
N LYS A 76 15.93 0.52 -10.02
CA LYS A 76 16.19 -0.51 -8.98
C LYS A 76 16.92 0.05 -7.75
N ASN A 77 17.89 0.94 -7.92
CA ASN A 77 18.79 1.37 -6.85
C ASN A 77 18.44 2.72 -6.20
N TYR A 78 17.59 3.54 -6.84
CA TYR A 78 17.14 4.84 -6.32
C TYR A 78 15.61 5.00 -6.26
N GLY A 79 14.83 4.00 -6.72
CA GLY A 79 13.38 4.06 -6.89
C GLY A 79 12.59 4.46 -5.63
N ASP A 80 13.02 3.98 -4.45
CA ASP A 80 12.42 4.27 -3.14
C ASP A 80 12.21 5.77 -2.87
N THR A 81 13.04 6.63 -3.48
CA THR A 81 12.90 8.09 -3.37
C THR A 81 12.99 8.82 -4.71
N VAL A 82 12.34 8.25 -5.73
CA VAL A 82 11.65 9.04 -6.79
C VAL A 82 10.18 9.33 -6.42
N ARG A 83 9.87 9.30 -5.11
CA ARG A 83 9.27 10.53 -4.55
C ARG A 83 10.21 11.70 -4.90
N ILE A 84 9.92 12.41 -5.99
CA ILE A 84 10.49 13.74 -6.21
C ILE A 84 10.19 14.51 -4.92
N LYS A 85 11.23 14.86 -4.15
CA LYS A 85 11.08 15.66 -2.92
C LYS A 85 10.88 17.12 -3.28
N THR A 86 9.74 17.34 -3.90
CA THR A 86 9.03 18.59 -4.20
C THR A 86 9.03 19.47 -2.94
N GLY A 87 10.00 20.39 -2.88
CA GLY A 87 10.24 21.39 -1.82
C GLY A 87 9.93 20.95 -0.37
N PRO A 88 9.58 21.89 0.52
CA PRO A 88 8.21 22.06 0.98
C PRO A 88 7.16 21.87 -0.13
N LYS A 89 5.93 21.56 0.27
CA LYS A 89 4.79 21.58 -0.65
C LYS A 89 4.45 22.98 -1.19
N GLN A 90 5.06 24.01 -0.59
CA GLN A 90 4.85 25.41 -0.93
C GLN A 90 5.67 25.83 -2.15
N ASP A 91 6.96 25.46 -2.26
CA ASP A 91 7.81 25.82 -3.41
C ASP A 91 7.17 25.47 -4.78
N PHE A 92 6.38 24.41 -4.82
CA PHE A 92 5.66 23.96 -6.02
C PHE A 92 4.37 24.76 -6.27
N VAL A 93 3.71 25.18 -5.21
CA VAL A 93 2.62 26.17 -5.28
C VAL A 93 3.15 27.51 -5.80
N ASP A 94 4.33 27.93 -5.34
CA ASP A 94 4.95 29.21 -5.70
C ASP A 94 5.41 29.25 -7.17
N VAL A 95 6.08 28.19 -7.65
CA VAL A 95 6.47 28.04 -9.09
C VAL A 95 5.25 28.12 -10.00
N PHE A 96 4.14 27.49 -9.60
CA PHE A 96 2.93 27.48 -10.41
C PHE A 96 2.21 28.84 -10.34
N GLU A 97 2.17 29.50 -9.18
CA GLU A 97 1.60 30.83 -9.01
C GLU A 97 2.34 31.89 -9.83
N SER A 98 3.68 31.83 -9.83
CA SER A 98 4.51 32.66 -10.71
C SER A 98 4.15 32.48 -12.20
N ASN A 99 4.10 31.23 -12.66
CA ASN A 99 3.88 30.94 -14.08
C ASN A 99 2.45 31.25 -14.56
N GLY A 100 1.42 31.00 -13.76
CA GLY A 100 0.06 31.35 -14.15
C GLY A 100 -0.29 32.84 -13.98
N LYS A 101 0.44 33.60 -13.16
CA LYS A 101 0.39 35.07 -13.17
C LYS A 101 0.83 35.62 -14.54
N ILE A 102 1.89 35.05 -15.12
CA ILE A 102 2.32 35.39 -16.49
C ILE A 102 1.24 35.01 -17.51
N LEU A 103 0.65 33.81 -17.40
CA LEU A 103 -0.42 33.35 -18.29
C LEU A 103 -1.63 34.31 -18.29
N VAL A 104 -2.09 34.80 -17.13
CA VAL A 104 -3.21 35.76 -17.12
C VAL A 104 -2.80 37.11 -17.72
N GLN A 105 -1.59 37.62 -17.44
CA GLN A 105 -1.08 38.82 -18.12
C GLN A 105 -0.96 38.67 -19.65
N GLN A 106 -0.94 37.45 -20.17
CA GLN A 106 -1.02 37.19 -21.62
C GLN A 106 -2.46 37.22 -22.12
N PHE A 107 -3.41 36.63 -21.38
CA PHE A 107 -4.83 36.69 -21.69
C PHE A 107 -5.42 38.11 -21.59
N GLU A 108 -4.98 38.91 -20.60
CA GLU A 108 -5.36 40.33 -20.46
C GLU A 108 -5.04 41.13 -21.74
N LYS A 109 -3.91 40.84 -22.39
CA LYS A 109 -3.52 41.47 -23.66
C LYS A 109 -4.39 41.05 -24.85
N GLN A 110 -5.17 39.96 -24.72
CA GLN A 110 -6.10 39.49 -25.75
C GLN A 110 -7.55 39.97 -25.53
N LEU A 111 -7.88 40.65 -24.43
CA LEU A 111 -9.27 41.00 -24.02
C LEU A 111 -10.07 41.81 -25.06
N ASN A 112 -9.40 42.49 -25.99
CA ASN A 112 -10.05 43.23 -27.08
C ASN A 112 -10.43 42.36 -28.30
N GLN A 113 -10.29 41.03 -28.22
CA GLN A 113 -10.60 40.10 -29.30
C GLN A 113 -11.92 39.36 -29.05
N ASN A 114 -12.73 39.18 -30.09
CA ASN A 114 -14.01 38.46 -30.01
C ASN A 114 -13.86 36.95 -29.71
N SER A 115 -12.66 36.39 -29.89
CA SER A 115 -12.35 34.98 -29.63
C SER A 115 -10.84 34.77 -29.51
N VAL A 116 -10.39 34.04 -28.49
CA VAL A 116 -8.96 33.79 -28.24
C VAL A 116 -8.70 32.28 -28.23
N ASN A 117 -7.70 31.81 -28.99
CA ASN A 117 -7.22 30.44 -28.85
C ASN A 117 -6.27 30.35 -27.65
N ILE A 118 -6.76 29.82 -26.52
CA ILE A 118 -5.98 29.73 -25.27
C ILE A 118 -4.88 28.66 -25.31
N TYR A 119 -4.99 27.62 -26.14
CA TYR A 119 -4.13 26.44 -26.09
C TYR A 119 -2.63 26.78 -26.14
N PRO A 120 -2.11 27.62 -27.09
CA PRO A 120 -0.68 27.90 -27.18
C PRO A 120 -0.13 28.56 -25.91
N PHE A 121 -0.86 29.50 -25.32
CA PHE A 121 -0.45 30.18 -24.08
C PHE A 121 -0.40 29.18 -22.90
N VAL A 122 -1.42 28.33 -22.79
CA VAL A 122 -1.46 27.27 -21.76
C VAL A 122 -0.31 26.27 -21.95
N THR A 123 0.00 25.85 -23.18
CA THR A 123 1.12 24.93 -23.47
C THR A 123 2.48 25.54 -23.11
N LEU A 124 2.68 26.85 -23.32
CA LEU A 124 3.91 27.53 -22.89
C LEU A 124 3.99 27.64 -21.36
N CYS A 125 2.88 27.92 -20.69
CA CYS A 125 2.79 27.93 -19.22
C CYS A 125 3.10 26.55 -18.61
N THR A 126 2.54 25.45 -19.16
CA THR A 126 2.85 24.11 -18.65
C THR A 126 4.27 23.66 -18.98
N LEU A 127 4.88 24.19 -20.05
CA LEU A 127 6.27 23.93 -20.42
C LEU A 127 7.25 24.63 -19.45
N ASP A 128 7.02 25.89 -19.08
CA ASP A 128 7.82 26.53 -18.02
C ASP A 128 7.64 25.81 -16.68
N ILE A 129 6.40 25.47 -16.30
CA ILE A 129 6.11 24.72 -15.07
C ILE A 129 6.85 23.38 -15.01
N ILE A 130 6.88 22.58 -16.09
CA ILE A 130 7.58 21.28 -16.08
C ILE A 130 9.10 21.46 -16.04
N CYS A 131 9.63 22.48 -16.73
CA CYS A 131 11.07 22.77 -16.73
C CYS A 131 11.55 23.30 -15.37
N GLU A 132 10.81 24.20 -14.72
CA GLU A 132 11.17 24.73 -13.40
C GLU A 132 10.98 23.68 -12.30
N SER A 133 9.83 23.02 -12.25
CA SER A 133 9.49 22.10 -11.15
C SER A 133 10.17 20.73 -11.24
N ALA A 134 10.38 20.18 -12.45
CA ALA A 134 10.99 18.85 -12.62
C ALA A 134 12.44 18.92 -13.16
N MET A 135 12.75 19.84 -14.06
CA MET A 135 14.11 19.99 -14.63
C MET A 135 14.99 21.00 -13.87
N GLY A 136 14.44 21.70 -12.86
CA GLY A 136 15.16 22.67 -12.04
C GLY A 136 15.73 23.85 -12.85
N THR A 137 15.13 24.16 -13.99
CA THR A 137 15.66 25.08 -15.01
C THR A 137 14.54 25.94 -15.57
N SER A 138 14.62 27.26 -15.40
CA SER A 138 13.73 28.19 -16.10
C SER A 138 14.07 28.23 -17.60
N VAL A 139 13.05 28.07 -18.44
CA VAL A 139 13.22 28.15 -19.91
C VAL A 139 12.62 29.41 -20.52
N LYS A 140 11.71 30.10 -19.80
CA LYS A 140 10.98 31.29 -20.23
C LYS A 140 10.21 31.04 -21.53
N ALA A 141 9.59 29.87 -21.65
CA ALA A 141 8.77 29.49 -22.79
C ALA A 141 7.63 30.50 -23.02
N GLN A 142 7.00 31.01 -21.96
CA GLN A 142 5.98 32.04 -22.03
C GLN A 142 6.48 33.37 -22.64
N GLU A 143 7.78 33.68 -22.62
CA GLU A 143 8.34 34.86 -23.28
C GLU A 143 8.48 34.68 -24.81
N ASN A 144 8.31 33.46 -25.33
CA ASN A 144 8.39 33.15 -26.75
C ASN A 144 7.09 32.46 -27.27
N THR A 145 6.15 33.27 -27.74
CA THR A 145 4.91 32.83 -28.40
C THR A 145 5.13 32.02 -29.69
N GLU A 146 6.35 31.98 -30.22
CA GLU A 146 6.74 31.28 -31.44
C GLU A 146 7.70 30.08 -31.16
N SER A 147 7.54 29.40 -30.02
CA SER A 147 8.34 28.22 -29.66
C SER A 147 8.38 27.14 -30.76
N GLU A 148 9.55 26.94 -31.37
CA GLU A 148 9.81 25.86 -32.34
C GLU A 148 9.66 24.46 -31.71
N TYR A 149 9.92 24.33 -30.41
CA TYR A 149 9.70 23.09 -29.65
C TYR A 149 8.22 22.72 -29.66
N VAL A 150 7.33 23.64 -29.29
CA VAL A 150 5.86 23.39 -29.28
C VAL A 150 5.33 23.12 -30.69
N ARG A 151 5.85 23.80 -31.72
CA ARG A 151 5.55 23.48 -33.13
C ARG A 151 5.99 22.05 -33.47
N SER A 152 7.21 21.66 -33.09
CA SER A 152 7.75 20.32 -33.36
C SER A 152 7.01 19.20 -32.61
N VAL A 153 6.54 19.44 -31.38
CA VAL A 153 5.64 18.53 -30.66
C VAL A 153 4.35 18.32 -31.44
N LYS A 154 3.70 19.40 -31.89
CA LYS A 154 2.45 19.34 -32.65
C LYS A 154 2.62 18.61 -33.99
N ASP A 155 3.68 18.93 -34.74
CA ASP A 155 4.00 18.28 -36.01
C ASP A 155 4.27 16.79 -35.82
N MET A 156 5.04 16.41 -34.79
CA MET A 156 5.28 15.01 -34.43
C MET A 156 3.99 14.27 -34.10
N CYS A 157 3.11 14.82 -33.27
CA CYS A 157 1.81 14.23 -32.96
C CYS A 157 0.96 14.02 -34.22
N GLY A 158 0.92 15.02 -35.12
CA GLY A 158 0.24 14.92 -36.41
C GLY A 158 0.79 13.79 -37.28
N ILE A 159 2.11 13.71 -37.43
CA ILE A 159 2.79 12.69 -38.25
C ILE A 159 2.59 11.28 -37.67
N ILE A 160 2.69 11.10 -36.35
CA ILE A 160 2.45 9.81 -35.68
C ILE A 160 1.02 9.33 -35.95
N VAL A 161 0.02 10.21 -35.82
CA VAL A 161 -1.39 9.90 -36.11
C VAL A 161 -1.59 9.59 -37.59
N GLU A 162 -1.06 10.42 -38.50
CA GLU A 162 -1.19 10.22 -39.94
C GLU A 162 -0.55 8.90 -40.40
N ARG A 163 0.63 8.56 -39.86
CA ARG A 163 1.32 7.27 -40.10
C ARG A 163 0.52 6.09 -39.55
N ALA A 164 -0.07 6.23 -38.36
CA ALA A 164 -0.91 5.20 -37.73
C ALA A 164 -2.27 4.95 -38.44
N PHE A 165 -2.69 5.84 -39.34
CA PHE A 165 -3.91 5.69 -40.14
C PHE A 165 -3.66 5.60 -41.67
N SER A 166 -2.40 5.61 -42.12
CA SER A 166 -2.02 5.50 -43.53
C SER A 166 -1.33 4.17 -43.85
N PRO A 167 -2.01 3.18 -44.45
CA PRO A 167 -1.43 1.83 -44.67
C PRO A 167 -0.11 1.81 -45.46
N HIS A 168 0.11 2.77 -46.36
CA HIS A 168 1.36 2.90 -47.11
C HIS A 168 2.51 3.53 -46.30
N LYS A 169 2.21 4.25 -45.20
CA LYS A 169 3.20 4.84 -44.27
C LYS A 169 3.52 3.92 -43.08
N MET A 170 2.76 2.84 -42.89
CA MET A 170 3.05 1.80 -41.88
C MET A 170 4.28 0.95 -42.22
N PHE A 171 4.60 0.80 -43.50
CA PHE A 171 5.82 0.10 -43.94
C PHE A 171 7.02 1.05 -43.92
N ASP A 172 7.96 0.84 -43.00
CA ASP A 172 9.20 1.61 -42.87
C ASP A 172 9.94 1.78 -44.21
N SER A 173 10.01 0.71 -45.01
CA SER A 173 10.64 0.69 -46.33
C SER A 173 9.99 1.61 -47.38
N ILE A 174 8.76 2.06 -47.16
CA ILE A 174 8.09 3.09 -47.96
C ILE A 174 8.19 4.43 -47.23
N TYR A 175 7.96 4.42 -45.92
CA TYR A 175 7.90 5.61 -45.08
C TYR A 175 9.19 6.44 -45.09
N TYR A 176 10.37 5.82 -45.10
CA TYR A 176 11.65 6.53 -45.17
C TYR A 176 11.85 7.39 -46.44
N PHE A 177 11.03 7.18 -47.48
CA PHE A 177 11.05 7.98 -48.71
C PHE A 177 10.00 9.10 -48.73
N THR A 178 9.13 9.19 -47.73
CA THR A 178 8.08 10.22 -47.63
C THR A 178 8.62 11.58 -47.18
N GLU A 179 7.90 12.65 -47.49
CA GLU A 179 8.17 13.97 -46.88
C GLU A 179 7.89 13.98 -45.37
N ASP A 180 7.00 13.12 -44.88
CA ASP A 180 6.60 13.13 -43.46
C ASP A 180 7.69 12.55 -42.57
N TYR A 181 8.43 11.53 -43.02
CA TYR A 181 9.68 11.13 -42.38
C TYR A 181 10.72 12.26 -42.37
N LYS A 182 10.82 13.07 -43.44
CA LYS A 182 11.72 14.24 -43.46
C LYS A 182 11.27 15.34 -42.49
N LYS A 183 9.96 15.51 -42.26
CA LYS A 183 9.42 16.38 -41.20
C LYS A 183 9.69 15.80 -39.81
N GLU A 184 9.43 14.52 -39.58
CA GLU A 184 9.67 13.82 -38.32
C GLU A 184 11.14 13.94 -37.88
N MET A 185 12.08 13.69 -38.79
CA MET A 185 13.52 13.83 -38.50
C MET A 185 13.96 15.29 -38.25
N ARG A 186 13.24 16.29 -38.77
CA ARG A 186 13.46 17.71 -38.42
C ARG A 186 12.89 18.03 -37.03
N ALA A 187 11.65 17.60 -36.76
CA ALA A 187 11.00 17.78 -35.46
C ALA A 187 11.80 17.10 -34.34
N LEU A 188 12.19 15.83 -34.49
CA LEU A 188 13.08 15.10 -33.59
C LEU A 188 14.37 15.88 -33.31
N LYS A 189 15.00 16.45 -34.35
CA LYS A 189 16.23 17.25 -34.17
C LYS A 189 16.00 18.50 -33.32
N ILE A 190 14.87 19.20 -33.51
CA ILE A 190 14.52 20.39 -32.72
C ILE A 190 14.20 20.00 -31.26
N LEU A 191 13.38 18.97 -31.06
CA LEU A 191 13.00 18.46 -29.74
C LEU A 191 14.23 18.02 -28.95
N HIS A 192 15.08 17.16 -29.54
CA HIS A 192 16.32 16.71 -28.91
C HIS A 192 17.29 17.88 -28.66
N SER A 193 17.33 18.91 -29.51
CA SER A 193 18.18 20.08 -29.25
C SER A 193 17.69 20.85 -28.04
N TYR A 194 16.38 21.07 -27.92
CA TYR A 194 15.77 21.79 -26.81
C TYR A 194 16.00 21.08 -25.46
N THR A 195 15.79 19.75 -25.41
CA THR A 195 16.02 18.97 -24.18
C THR A 195 17.50 18.83 -23.83
N ASN A 196 18.39 18.66 -24.82
CA ASN A 196 19.84 18.77 -24.59
C ASN A 196 20.22 20.14 -23.99
N ASP A 197 19.60 21.24 -24.43
CA ASP A 197 19.90 22.58 -23.92
C ASP A 197 19.33 22.82 -22.51
N VAL A 198 18.17 22.24 -22.17
CA VAL A 198 17.67 22.18 -20.78
C VAL A 198 18.67 21.43 -19.89
N ILE A 199 19.20 20.29 -20.35
CA ILE A 199 20.18 19.50 -19.59
C ILE A 199 21.48 20.28 -19.38
N LYS A 200 22.04 20.89 -20.43
CA LYS A 200 23.25 21.74 -20.34
C LYS A 200 23.06 22.91 -19.38
N ARG A 201 21.91 23.60 -19.44
CA ARG A 201 21.58 24.70 -18.51
C ARG A 201 21.62 24.22 -17.06
N ARG A 202 21.03 23.06 -16.76
CA ARG A 202 21.04 22.50 -15.40
C ARG A 202 22.43 22.07 -14.95
N GLN A 203 23.19 21.38 -15.81
CA GLN A 203 24.59 21.00 -15.54
C GLN A 203 25.45 22.22 -15.21
N ASN A 204 25.39 23.26 -16.03
CA ASN A 204 26.13 24.51 -15.82
C ASN A 204 25.72 25.22 -14.51
N ALA A 205 24.43 25.23 -14.18
CA ALA A 205 23.95 25.77 -12.91
C ALA A 205 24.54 25.00 -11.72
N LEU A 206 24.44 23.66 -11.73
CA LEU A 206 24.99 22.80 -10.66
C LEU A 206 26.51 22.97 -10.48
N HIS A 207 27.27 23.17 -11.56
CA HIS A 207 28.71 23.47 -11.49
C HIS A 207 29.04 24.86 -10.92
N SER A 208 28.08 25.80 -10.92
CA SER A 208 28.26 27.17 -10.39
C SER A 208 27.86 27.32 -8.91
N GLU A 209 27.10 26.37 -8.36
CA GLU A 209 26.65 26.41 -6.96
C GLU A 209 27.71 25.87 -6.00
N ALA A 210 28.53 26.76 -5.44
CA ALA A 210 29.49 26.39 -4.40
C ALA A 210 28.80 25.79 -3.14
N PRO A 211 29.38 24.76 -2.50
CA PRO A 211 28.77 24.07 -1.35
C PRO A 211 28.73 24.96 -0.10
N LYS A 212 27.57 25.58 0.15
CA LYS A 212 27.26 26.20 1.44
C LYS A 212 26.77 25.15 2.45
N SER A 213 27.00 25.43 3.73
CA SER A 213 26.90 24.49 4.84
C SER A 213 25.48 23.97 5.16
N ASP A 214 25.40 22.66 5.39
CA ASP A 214 24.42 21.89 6.18
C ASP A 214 22.89 22.00 5.91
N GLU A 215 22.41 22.94 5.10
CA GLU A 215 21.04 22.83 4.59
C GLU A 215 20.93 21.78 3.48
N LYS A 216 20.03 20.79 3.68
CA LYS A 216 19.71 19.76 2.67
C LYS A 216 18.90 20.34 1.51
N LYS A 217 19.57 21.09 0.63
CA LYS A 217 19.03 21.62 -0.62
C LYS A 217 18.40 20.49 -1.44
N LYS A 218 17.11 20.62 -1.77
CA LYS A 218 16.31 19.54 -2.36
C LYS A 218 16.50 19.50 -3.87
N LYS A 219 16.66 18.29 -4.40
CA LYS A 219 17.05 18.04 -5.79
C LYS A 219 15.84 17.79 -6.69
N ALA A 220 15.88 18.32 -7.91
CA ALA A 220 14.89 18.16 -8.97
C ALA A 220 14.89 16.72 -9.56
N PHE A 221 14.02 16.42 -10.53
CA PHE A 221 14.07 15.13 -11.24
C PHE A 221 15.33 15.00 -12.09
N LEU A 222 15.67 16.04 -12.87
CA LEU A 222 16.89 16.06 -13.68
C LEU A 222 18.18 15.98 -12.83
N ASP A 223 18.20 16.61 -11.65
CA ASP A 223 19.34 16.50 -10.72
C ASP A 223 19.61 15.04 -10.32
N ARG A 224 18.55 14.25 -10.07
CA ARG A 224 18.69 12.83 -9.73
C ARG A 224 19.28 12.04 -10.89
N LEU A 225 18.86 12.31 -12.13
CA LEU A 225 19.39 11.67 -13.34
C LEU A 225 20.86 12.03 -13.57
N LEU A 226 21.24 13.29 -13.35
CA LEU A 226 22.62 13.78 -13.50
C LEU A 226 23.58 13.23 -12.44
N GLU A 227 23.09 12.96 -11.23
CA GLU A 227 23.85 12.38 -10.12
C GLU A 227 23.78 10.84 -10.04
N ALA A 228 23.14 10.20 -11.02
CA ALA A 228 22.96 8.76 -11.04
C ALA A 228 24.29 8.01 -11.04
N ASN A 229 24.51 7.10 -10.08
CA ASN A 229 25.59 6.12 -10.16
C ASN A 229 25.17 4.76 -9.59
N VAL A 230 25.20 3.73 -10.42
CA VAL A 230 24.66 2.40 -10.16
C VAL A 230 25.77 1.37 -10.33
N GLY A 231 26.23 0.79 -9.23
CA GLY A 231 27.33 -0.19 -9.27
C GLY A 231 28.63 0.35 -9.88
N GLY A 232 28.82 1.68 -9.92
CA GLY A 232 29.94 2.36 -10.58
C GLY A 232 29.59 2.99 -11.94
N GLN A 233 28.44 2.68 -12.55
CA GLN A 233 28.02 3.22 -13.85
C GLN A 233 27.06 4.41 -13.69
N SER A 234 27.33 5.50 -14.39
CA SER A 234 26.44 6.67 -14.50
C SER A 234 25.78 6.71 -15.88
N PHE A 235 24.60 7.33 -15.98
CA PHE A 235 23.92 7.49 -17.27
C PHE A 235 24.77 8.27 -18.28
N THR A 236 24.65 7.88 -19.54
CA THR A 236 25.08 8.70 -20.68
C THR A 236 24.14 9.89 -20.87
N ILE A 237 24.64 10.94 -21.53
CA ILE A 237 23.84 12.14 -21.85
C ILE A 237 22.63 11.81 -22.76
N ASP A 238 22.74 10.77 -23.60
CA ASP A 238 21.66 10.30 -24.47
C ASP A 238 20.54 9.58 -23.71
N GLU A 239 20.86 8.84 -22.64
CA GLU A 239 19.85 8.22 -21.76
C GLU A 239 19.12 9.28 -20.92
N ILE A 240 19.86 10.23 -20.34
CA ILE A 240 19.25 11.36 -19.61
C ILE A 240 18.33 12.16 -20.55
N ARG A 241 18.73 12.37 -21.81
CA ARG A 241 17.87 13.05 -22.79
C ARG A 241 16.58 12.29 -23.06
N GLN A 242 16.62 10.96 -23.29
CA GLN A 242 15.41 10.17 -23.56
C GLN A 242 14.37 10.25 -22.42
N GLU A 243 14.82 10.29 -21.17
CA GLU A 243 13.93 10.49 -20.02
C GLU A 243 13.39 11.92 -19.93
N VAL A 244 14.22 12.93 -20.23
CA VAL A 244 13.79 14.34 -20.27
C VAL A 244 12.80 14.60 -21.42
N ASP A 245 13.06 14.07 -22.62
CA ASP A 245 12.15 14.08 -23.77
C ASP A 245 10.78 13.51 -23.38
N THR A 246 10.78 12.31 -22.78
CA THR A 246 9.57 11.59 -22.34
C THR A 246 8.82 12.35 -21.25
N PHE A 247 9.52 12.84 -20.22
CA PHE A 247 8.90 13.50 -19.07
C PHE A 247 8.36 14.89 -19.42
N MET A 248 9.06 15.66 -20.28
CA MET A 248 8.58 16.94 -20.76
C MET A 248 7.34 16.76 -21.64
N PHE A 249 7.42 15.94 -22.69
CA PHE A 249 6.31 15.69 -23.62
C PHE A 249 5.04 15.22 -22.89
N ALA A 250 5.16 14.19 -22.03
CA ALA A 250 4.02 13.67 -21.29
C ALA A 250 3.51 14.67 -20.23
N GLY A 251 4.40 15.48 -19.64
CA GLY A 251 4.09 16.42 -18.57
C GLY A 251 3.42 17.72 -19.02
N HIS A 252 3.90 18.37 -20.08
CA HIS A 252 3.39 19.69 -20.47
C HIS A 252 2.11 19.62 -21.33
N ASP A 253 2.08 18.78 -22.36
CA ASP A 253 1.03 18.87 -23.39
C ASP A 253 -0.29 18.23 -22.95
N THR A 254 -0.23 17.05 -22.30
CA THR A 254 -1.43 16.40 -21.75
C THR A 254 -2.11 17.25 -20.67
N THR A 255 -1.31 17.98 -19.89
CA THR A 255 -1.75 18.97 -18.90
C THR A 255 -2.37 20.20 -19.59
N ALA A 256 -1.76 20.73 -20.64
CA ALA A 256 -2.27 21.89 -21.36
C ALA A 256 -3.62 21.62 -22.03
N SER A 257 -3.78 20.42 -22.61
CA SER A 257 -5.05 19.89 -23.11
C SER A 257 -6.10 19.86 -22.00
N ALA A 258 -5.80 19.24 -20.85
CA ALA A 258 -6.73 19.16 -19.73
C ALA A 258 -7.14 20.54 -19.16
N ILE A 259 -6.20 21.49 -19.02
CA ILE A 259 -6.51 22.86 -18.59
C ILE A 259 -7.43 23.54 -19.63
N SER A 260 -7.07 23.47 -20.91
CA SER A 260 -7.81 24.11 -22.00
C SER A 260 -9.24 23.59 -22.11
N PHE A 261 -9.45 22.28 -22.00
CA PHE A 261 -10.79 21.69 -21.99
C PHE A 261 -11.57 21.99 -20.71
N THR A 262 -10.92 22.12 -19.54
CA THR A 262 -11.60 22.53 -18.30
C THR A 262 -12.09 23.98 -18.39
N LEU A 263 -11.25 24.89 -18.91
CA LEU A 263 -11.62 26.29 -19.15
C LEU A 263 -12.72 26.40 -20.23
N PHE A 264 -12.66 25.59 -21.29
CA PHE A 264 -13.73 25.48 -22.29
C PHE A 264 -15.06 25.01 -21.66
N CYS A 265 -15.05 23.97 -20.84
CA CYS A 265 -16.26 23.49 -20.16
C CYS A 265 -16.87 24.58 -19.27
N LEU A 266 -16.05 25.27 -18.47
CA LEU A 266 -16.50 26.36 -17.61
C LEU A 266 -17.05 27.56 -18.40
N ALA A 267 -16.42 27.96 -19.51
CA ALA A 267 -16.87 29.06 -20.35
C ALA A 267 -18.24 28.79 -21.02
N ASN A 268 -18.63 27.52 -21.21
CA ASN A 268 -19.93 27.14 -21.75
C ASN A 268 -21.01 26.92 -20.67
N HIS A 269 -20.66 26.83 -19.38
CA HIS A 269 -21.59 26.48 -18.29
C HIS A 269 -21.54 27.48 -17.14
N SER A 270 -22.19 28.63 -17.34
CA SER A 270 -22.12 29.77 -16.42
C SER A 270 -22.58 29.46 -14.99
N GLU A 271 -23.56 28.56 -14.77
CA GLU A 271 -23.96 28.18 -13.41
C GLU A 271 -22.90 27.36 -12.67
N ILE A 272 -22.10 26.55 -13.39
CA ILE A 272 -21.00 25.77 -12.81
C ILE A 272 -19.79 26.68 -12.55
N GLN A 273 -19.52 27.61 -13.46
CA GLN A 273 -18.53 28.69 -13.27
C GLN A 273 -18.83 29.52 -12.02
N ASN A 274 -20.08 29.94 -11.82
CA ASN A 274 -20.49 30.69 -10.63
C ASN A 274 -20.31 29.87 -9.32
N LYS A 275 -20.53 28.54 -9.35
CA LYS A 275 -20.26 27.66 -8.19
C LYS A 275 -18.75 27.56 -7.88
N VAL A 276 -17.90 27.42 -8.89
CA VAL A 276 -16.43 27.43 -8.70
C VAL A 276 -15.95 28.78 -8.13
N MET A 277 -16.52 29.90 -8.61
CA MET A 277 -16.23 31.21 -8.05
C MET A 277 -16.70 31.37 -6.61
N ALA A 278 -17.86 30.78 -6.23
CA ALA A 278 -18.34 30.77 -4.84
C ALA A 278 -17.40 29.99 -3.91
N GLU A 279 -16.97 28.78 -4.31
CA GLU A 279 -15.98 27.99 -3.58
C GLU A 279 -14.66 28.77 -3.39
N GLN A 280 -14.18 29.45 -4.43
CA GLN A 280 -12.96 30.25 -4.34
C GLN A 280 -13.13 31.50 -3.45
N ASN A 281 -14.27 32.17 -3.49
CA ASN A 281 -14.56 33.29 -2.59
C ASN A 281 -14.50 32.86 -1.11
N GLU A 282 -15.03 31.68 -0.79
CA GLU A 282 -15.02 31.12 0.57
C GLU A 282 -13.59 30.73 1.02
N ILE A 283 -12.84 29.99 0.17
CA ILE A 283 -11.48 29.53 0.51
C ILE A 283 -10.51 30.72 0.68
N PHE A 284 -10.68 31.80 -0.08
CA PHE A 284 -9.77 32.95 -0.05
C PHE A 284 -10.23 34.11 0.84
N ASP A 285 -11.41 34.02 1.47
CA ASP A 285 -12.05 35.11 2.23
C ASP A 285 -12.06 36.42 1.42
N TYR A 286 -12.42 36.30 0.13
CA TYR A 286 -12.33 37.35 -0.90
C TYR A 286 -10.95 38.01 -1.10
N ASN A 287 -9.91 37.61 -0.37
CA ASN A 287 -8.54 38.11 -0.48
C ASN A 287 -7.77 37.38 -1.59
N PHE A 288 -8.00 37.81 -2.83
CA PHE A 288 -7.31 37.28 -4.01
C PHE A 288 -5.89 37.83 -4.22
N GLU A 289 -5.34 38.60 -3.28
CA GLU A 289 -3.93 39.04 -3.32
C GLU A 289 -3.01 38.15 -2.48
N ARG A 290 -3.54 37.35 -1.54
CA ARG A 290 -2.72 36.41 -0.75
C ARG A 290 -2.13 35.30 -1.61
N GLU A 291 -0.96 34.80 -1.24
CA GLU A 291 -0.37 33.60 -1.82
C GLU A 291 -1.28 32.38 -1.59
N VAL A 292 -1.30 31.47 -2.57
CA VAL A 292 -1.98 30.18 -2.39
C VAL A 292 -1.17 29.32 -1.42
N THR A 293 -1.85 28.49 -0.64
CA THR A 293 -1.22 27.46 0.18
C THR A 293 -1.57 26.07 -0.32
N TRP A 294 -0.74 25.06 0.01
CA TRP A 294 -1.09 23.66 -0.25
C TRP A 294 -2.44 23.24 0.38
N GLN A 295 -2.89 23.89 1.45
CA GLN A 295 -4.15 23.53 2.11
C GLN A 295 -5.36 24.06 1.34
N ASP A 296 -5.27 25.21 0.68
CA ASP A 296 -6.34 25.76 -0.16
C ASP A 296 -6.72 24.79 -1.28
N LEU A 297 -5.71 24.18 -1.92
CA LEU A 297 -5.88 23.23 -3.01
C LEU A 297 -6.62 21.95 -2.61
N LYS A 298 -6.58 21.55 -1.33
CA LYS A 298 -7.40 20.44 -0.81
C LYS A 298 -8.85 20.84 -0.57
N ASN A 299 -9.12 22.14 -0.41
CA ASN A 299 -10.43 22.67 -0.09
C ASN A 299 -11.25 22.93 -1.37
N MET A 300 -10.60 23.06 -2.53
CA MET A 300 -11.18 23.23 -3.88
C MET A 300 -11.88 21.96 -4.41
N LYS A 301 -12.86 21.45 -3.66
CA LYS A 301 -13.54 20.17 -3.92
C LYS A 301 -14.41 20.23 -5.18
N TYR A 302 -15.19 21.29 -5.36
CA TYR A 302 -16.07 21.46 -6.52
C TYR A 302 -15.28 21.65 -7.81
N LEU A 303 -14.17 22.40 -7.75
CA LEU A 303 -13.22 22.49 -8.86
C LEU A 303 -12.62 21.11 -9.21
N GLU A 304 -12.31 20.25 -8.23
CA GLU A 304 -11.86 18.87 -8.49
C GLU A 304 -12.92 18.05 -9.25
N LEU A 305 -14.21 18.21 -8.94
CA LEU A 305 -15.32 17.59 -9.66
C LEU A 305 -15.45 18.11 -11.10
N VAL A 306 -15.33 19.43 -11.28
CA VAL A 306 -15.33 20.11 -12.59
C VAL A 306 -14.19 19.60 -13.47
N ILE A 307 -13.00 19.40 -12.90
CA ILE A 307 -11.83 18.85 -13.59
C ILE A 307 -12.08 17.37 -13.95
N LYS A 308 -12.61 16.55 -13.04
CA LYS A 308 -12.95 15.15 -13.34
C LYS A 308 -13.95 15.02 -14.49
N GLU A 309 -14.98 15.84 -14.52
CA GLU A 309 -15.98 15.84 -15.59
C GLU A 309 -15.41 16.38 -16.92
N SER A 310 -14.54 17.39 -16.88
CA SER A 310 -13.84 17.90 -18.06
C SER A 310 -12.93 16.83 -18.66
N LEU A 311 -12.18 16.12 -17.81
CA LEU A 311 -11.37 14.94 -18.16
C LEU A 311 -12.20 13.73 -18.60
N ARG A 312 -13.49 13.66 -18.23
CA ARG A 312 -14.41 12.63 -18.73
C ARG A 312 -14.79 12.93 -20.18
N LEU A 313 -15.31 14.14 -20.45
CA LEU A 313 -15.70 14.54 -21.80
C LEU A 313 -14.51 14.68 -22.76
N TYR A 314 -13.35 15.13 -22.27
CA TYR A 314 -12.16 15.43 -23.06
C TYR A 314 -10.90 14.83 -22.41
N PRO A 315 -10.75 13.48 -22.41
CA PRO A 315 -9.57 12.81 -21.89
C PRO A 315 -8.34 13.12 -22.75
N PRO A 316 -7.22 13.62 -22.18
CA PRO A 316 -5.99 13.87 -22.93
C PRO A 316 -5.40 12.62 -23.59
N VAL A 317 -5.74 11.42 -23.09
CA VAL A 317 -5.46 10.14 -23.74
C VAL A 317 -6.78 9.52 -24.21
N PRO A 318 -7.30 9.86 -25.41
CA PRO A 318 -8.61 9.40 -25.88
C PRO A 318 -8.65 7.90 -26.25
N PHE A 319 -7.49 7.32 -26.56
CA PHE A 319 -7.30 5.88 -26.71
C PHE A 319 -5.86 5.47 -26.36
N PHE A 320 -5.66 4.20 -26.04
CA PHE A 320 -4.34 3.59 -25.93
C PHE A 320 -4.37 2.11 -26.32
N ALA A 321 -3.21 1.52 -26.60
CA ALA A 321 -3.09 0.12 -27.02
C ALA A 321 -2.20 -0.71 -26.08
N ARG A 322 -2.38 -2.04 -26.13
CA ARG A 322 -1.52 -3.07 -25.54
C ARG A 322 -1.44 -4.27 -26.48
N GLU A 323 -0.26 -4.84 -26.68
CA GLU A 323 -0.09 -6.15 -27.32
C GLU A 323 -0.11 -7.24 -26.23
N LEU A 324 -0.77 -8.37 -26.46
CA LEU A 324 -0.75 -9.51 -25.54
C LEU A 324 0.58 -10.27 -25.65
N GLU A 325 1.33 -10.38 -24.55
CA GLU A 325 2.61 -11.10 -24.50
C GLU A 325 2.45 -12.62 -24.26
N GLU A 326 1.28 -13.07 -23.81
CA GLU A 326 0.88 -14.48 -23.63
C GLU A 326 -0.56 -14.69 -24.13
N ASP A 327 -0.98 -15.94 -24.33
CA ASP A 327 -2.38 -16.27 -24.67
C ASP A 327 -3.26 -16.03 -23.42
N VAL A 328 -4.37 -15.30 -23.56
CA VAL A 328 -5.24 -14.91 -22.43
C VAL A 328 -6.64 -15.46 -22.61
N ALA A 329 -7.11 -16.26 -21.65
CA ALA A 329 -8.50 -16.71 -21.60
C ALA A 329 -9.43 -15.56 -21.16
N TYR A 330 -10.48 -15.28 -21.96
CA TYR A 330 -11.47 -14.23 -21.68
C TYR A 330 -12.85 -14.67 -22.18
N GLU A 331 -13.86 -14.64 -21.31
CA GLU A 331 -15.28 -14.98 -21.60
C GLU A 331 -15.45 -16.28 -22.43
N GLY A 332 -14.70 -17.34 -22.08
CA GLY A 332 -14.75 -18.65 -22.75
C GLY A 332 -14.00 -18.72 -24.08
N SER A 333 -13.40 -17.62 -24.54
CA SER A 333 -12.51 -17.55 -25.71
C SER A 333 -11.04 -17.46 -25.30
N ILE A 334 -10.12 -17.79 -26.21
CA ILE A 334 -8.68 -17.52 -26.04
C ILE A 334 -8.30 -16.35 -26.93
N LEU A 335 -7.80 -15.28 -26.34
CA LEU A 335 -7.19 -14.14 -27.02
C LEU A 335 -5.71 -14.47 -27.28
N PRO A 336 -5.25 -14.58 -28.53
CA PRO A 336 -3.90 -15.07 -28.82
C PRO A 336 -2.81 -14.02 -28.55
N LYS A 337 -1.63 -14.51 -28.18
CA LYS A 337 -0.38 -13.75 -28.12
C LYS A 337 -0.14 -12.98 -29.42
N GLY A 338 0.26 -11.71 -29.28
CA GLY A 338 0.45 -10.78 -30.39
C GLY A 338 -0.81 -10.05 -30.84
N LEU A 339 -1.98 -10.30 -30.22
CA LEU A 339 -3.18 -9.50 -30.43
C LEU A 339 -2.99 -8.10 -29.81
N THR A 340 -3.20 -7.05 -30.61
CA THR A 340 -3.22 -5.67 -30.11
C THR A 340 -4.64 -5.26 -29.68
N MET A 341 -4.86 -5.15 -28.37
CA MET A 341 -6.07 -4.58 -27.79
C MET A 341 -6.02 -3.05 -27.82
N PHE A 342 -7.06 -2.43 -28.38
CA PHE A 342 -7.27 -0.97 -28.34
C PHE A 342 -8.33 -0.62 -27.30
N MET A 343 -7.99 0.24 -26.35
CA MET A 343 -8.89 0.75 -25.31
C MET A 343 -9.29 2.19 -25.63
N PHE A 344 -10.55 2.38 -26.01
CA PHE A 344 -11.11 3.67 -26.44
C PHE A 344 -11.71 4.43 -25.25
N VAL A 345 -10.84 5.08 -24.46
CA VAL A 345 -11.19 5.87 -23.26
C VAL A 345 -12.33 6.84 -23.54
N TYR A 346 -12.26 7.58 -24.66
CA TYR A 346 -13.28 8.56 -25.05
C TYR A 346 -14.69 7.95 -25.20
N GLY A 347 -14.79 6.70 -25.66
CA GLY A 347 -16.06 5.96 -25.76
C GLY A 347 -16.48 5.29 -24.45
N ILE A 348 -15.54 4.81 -23.63
CA ILE A 348 -15.82 4.30 -22.28
C ILE A 348 -16.45 5.40 -21.42
N HIS A 349 -15.86 6.60 -21.48
CA HIS A 349 -16.33 7.82 -20.81
C HIS A 349 -17.71 8.31 -21.28
N ARG A 350 -18.19 7.84 -22.44
CA ARG A 350 -19.50 8.16 -23.03
C ARG A 350 -20.48 7.00 -23.05
N ASN A 351 -20.15 5.88 -22.42
CA ASN A 351 -21.05 4.73 -22.36
C ASN A 351 -22.23 5.04 -21.42
N PRO A 352 -23.48 5.12 -21.91
CA PRO A 352 -24.64 5.48 -21.08
C PRO A 352 -24.96 4.46 -19.98
N LYS A 353 -24.41 3.23 -20.07
CA LYS A 353 -24.49 2.22 -18.99
C LYS A 353 -23.55 2.50 -17.82
N VAL A 354 -22.60 3.43 -17.97
CA VAL A 354 -21.55 3.76 -17.00
C VAL A 354 -21.66 5.21 -16.55
N PHE A 355 -22.00 6.11 -17.48
CA PHE A 355 -22.26 7.52 -17.24
C PHE A 355 -23.64 7.88 -17.83
N PRO A 356 -24.71 7.87 -17.02
CA PRO A 356 -26.03 8.35 -17.44
C PRO A 356 -25.93 9.78 -17.98
N GLU A 357 -26.68 10.11 -19.03
CA GLU A 357 -26.57 11.39 -19.74
C GLU A 357 -25.11 11.74 -20.12
N PRO A 358 -24.47 10.93 -21.00
CA PRO A 358 -23.01 10.97 -21.18
C PRO A 358 -22.49 12.25 -21.84
N GLU A 359 -23.26 12.96 -22.65
CA GLU A 359 -22.82 14.22 -23.25
C GLU A 359 -23.05 15.44 -22.34
N THR A 360 -23.88 15.31 -21.29
CA THR A 360 -24.14 16.40 -20.33
C THR A 360 -22.92 16.63 -19.45
N PHE A 361 -22.45 17.88 -19.37
CA PHE A 361 -21.39 18.29 -18.44
C PHE A 361 -21.97 18.45 -17.03
N ASN A 362 -21.84 17.42 -16.20
CA ASN A 362 -22.38 17.39 -14.84
C ASN A 362 -21.30 16.99 -13.81
N PRO A 363 -20.59 17.96 -13.20
CA PRO A 363 -19.57 17.72 -12.17
C PRO A 363 -20.06 16.88 -10.98
N ASN A 364 -21.32 17.07 -10.58
CA ASN A 364 -21.92 16.38 -9.44
C ASN A 364 -21.95 14.85 -9.60
N ARG A 365 -21.78 14.31 -10.82
CA ARG A 365 -21.64 12.85 -11.06
C ARG A 365 -20.39 12.21 -10.42
N PHE A 366 -19.53 12.98 -9.76
CA PHE A 366 -18.38 12.50 -9.00
C PHE A 366 -18.47 12.78 -7.49
N GLU A 367 -19.60 13.29 -6.99
CA GLU A 367 -19.84 13.47 -5.54
C GLU A 367 -20.01 12.12 -4.82
N SER A 368 -20.66 11.16 -5.48
CA SER A 368 -20.70 9.75 -5.09
C SER A 368 -19.81 8.89 -5.98
N ILE A 369 -19.14 7.90 -5.37
CA ILE A 369 -18.61 6.75 -6.11
C ILE A 369 -19.76 5.77 -6.30
N ASP A 370 -20.59 6.02 -7.31
CA ASP A 370 -21.57 5.05 -7.78
C ASP A 370 -20.88 3.71 -8.12
N GLY A 371 -21.64 2.60 -8.12
CA GLY A 371 -21.16 1.23 -8.40
C GLY A 371 -20.69 0.95 -9.84
N ARG A 372 -20.01 1.91 -10.47
CA ARG A 372 -19.34 1.82 -11.77
C ARG A 372 -18.13 0.88 -11.65
N ALA A 373 -17.74 0.24 -12.76
CA ALA A 373 -16.57 -0.63 -12.77
C ALA A 373 -15.27 0.13 -12.38
N PRO A 374 -14.27 -0.51 -11.74
CA PRO A 374 -13.05 0.16 -11.27
C PRO A 374 -12.26 0.92 -12.35
N PHE A 375 -12.44 0.55 -13.62
CA PHE A 375 -11.81 1.18 -14.79
C PHE A 375 -12.80 1.95 -15.66
N ALA A 376 -13.87 2.49 -15.07
CA ALA A 376 -14.85 3.36 -15.75
C ALA A 376 -14.28 4.74 -16.14
N PHE A 377 -13.32 5.27 -15.37
CA PHE A 377 -12.75 6.60 -15.55
C PHE A 377 -11.22 6.51 -15.69
N LEU A 378 -10.71 6.78 -16.90
CA LEU A 378 -9.36 6.46 -17.36
C LEU A 378 -8.64 7.61 -18.11
N PRO A 379 -8.77 8.89 -17.71
CA PRO A 379 -8.36 10.04 -18.55
C PRO A 379 -6.87 10.07 -18.97
N PHE A 380 -6.01 9.32 -18.28
CA PHE A 380 -4.57 9.20 -18.55
C PHE A 380 -4.10 7.75 -18.75
N SER A 381 -5.01 6.83 -19.11
CA SER A 381 -4.88 5.36 -18.98
C SER A 381 -4.85 4.89 -17.52
N ALA A 382 -5.28 3.65 -17.27
CA ALA A 382 -5.01 2.92 -16.02
C ALA A 382 -4.80 1.43 -16.30
N GLY A 383 -5.03 0.58 -15.29
CA GLY A 383 -4.43 -0.75 -15.19
C GLY A 383 -2.91 -0.66 -15.00
N PRO A 384 -2.21 -1.79 -14.87
CA PRO A 384 -0.76 -1.77 -14.97
C PRO A 384 -0.34 -1.29 -16.39
N ARG A 385 0.23 -0.09 -16.45
CA ARG A 385 1.63 -0.06 -16.89
C ARG A 385 2.34 -0.89 -15.83
N ASN A 386 3.01 -1.99 -16.21
CA ASN A 386 3.64 -2.89 -15.23
C ASN A 386 4.34 -2.03 -14.15
N CYS A 387 4.06 -2.25 -12.86
CA CYS A 387 5.01 -1.89 -11.80
C CYS A 387 6.25 -2.68 -12.17
N ILE A 388 7.20 -2.01 -12.85
CA ILE A 388 7.88 -2.57 -14.03
C ILE A 388 8.21 -4.01 -13.74
N GLU A 389 7.67 -4.98 -14.50
CA GLU A 389 8.02 -6.38 -14.23
C GLU A 389 9.48 -6.53 -14.62
N VAL A 390 10.34 -6.23 -13.65
CA VAL A 390 11.73 -5.96 -13.88
C VAL A 390 12.30 -7.25 -14.45
N PRO A 391 13.00 -7.20 -15.60
CA PRO A 391 13.68 -8.37 -16.13
C PRO A 391 14.43 -9.09 -14.99
N ILE A 392 14.06 -10.34 -14.77
CA ILE A 392 14.47 -11.21 -13.65
C ILE A 392 13.84 -10.89 -12.28
N LEU A 393 13.67 -9.63 -11.82
CA LEU A 393 13.20 -9.33 -10.44
C LEU A 393 11.67 -9.24 -10.24
N GLY A 394 10.90 -8.87 -11.26
CA GLY A 394 9.47 -8.59 -11.11
C GLY A 394 9.15 -7.50 -10.08
N HIS A 395 8.07 -7.71 -9.32
CA HIS A 395 7.50 -6.82 -8.29
C HIS A 395 8.35 -6.73 -7.01
N ALA A 396 9.57 -7.27 -7.00
CA ALA A 396 10.40 -7.30 -5.80
C ALA A 396 10.93 -5.92 -5.39
N LEU A 397 10.79 -4.91 -6.26
CA LEU A 397 11.05 -3.48 -5.95
C LEU A 397 9.90 -2.79 -5.24
N ASP A 398 8.68 -3.34 -5.27
CA ASP A 398 7.56 -2.76 -4.52
C ASP A 398 7.69 -3.05 -3.01
N PHE A 399 8.61 -3.94 -2.61
CA PHE A 399 8.77 -4.45 -1.24
C PHE A 399 10.09 -4.05 -0.57
N THR A 400 10.57 -2.84 -0.82
CA THR A 400 11.90 -2.33 -0.38
C THR A 400 12.01 -1.97 1.10
N SER A 401 11.01 -2.30 1.93
CA SER A 401 11.11 -2.19 3.39
C SER A 401 10.32 -3.28 4.10
N ALA A 402 10.97 -3.97 5.06
CA ALA A 402 10.31 -4.84 6.03
C ALA A 402 9.15 -4.20 6.81
N LYS A 403 8.99 -2.87 6.78
CA LYS A 403 7.90 -2.18 7.48
C LYS A 403 6.84 -1.58 6.57
N GLY A 404 7.14 -1.36 5.29
CA GLY A 404 6.21 -0.78 4.31
C GLY A 404 5.37 -1.78 3.52
N HIS A 405 5.75 -3.05 3.46
CA HIS A 405 5.06 -4.03 2.62
C HIS A 405 3.58 -4.25 2.99
N LEU A 406 3.15 -4.01 4.22
CA LEU A 406 1.73 -4.11 4.58
C LEU A 406 0.87 -3.10 3.78
N ASP A 407 1.32 -1.85 3.68
CA ASP A 407 0.67 -0.82 2.86
C ASP A 407 0.60 -1.24 1.39
N VAL A 408 1.68 -1.87 0.88
CA VAL A 408 1.76 -2.37 -0.50
C VAL A 408 0.75 -3.50 -0.76
N LEU A 409 0.59 -4.44 0.18
CA LEU A 409 -0.42 -5.49 0.06
C LEU A 409 -1.86 -4.93 0.14
N VAL A 410 -2.09 -3.91 0.98
CA VAL A 410 -3.37 -3.18 1.05
C VAL A 410 -3.66 -2.45 -0.27
N ASP A 411 -2.71 -1.68 -0.80
CA ASP A 411 -2.86 -0.98 -2.08
C ASP A 411 -3.03 -1.96 -3.25
N TYR A 412 -2.42 -3.15 -3.22
CA TYR A 412 -2.61 -4.15 -4.27
C TYR A 412 -4.04 -4.67 -4.32
N ILE A 413 -4.61 -5.10 -3.17
CA ILE A 413 -6.01 -5.52 -3.10
C ILE A 413 -6.95 -4.37 -3.48
N LYS A 414 -6.68 -3.15 -2.99
CA LYS A 414 -7.51 -1.97 -3.24
C LYS A 414 -7.54 -1.54 -4.72
N ASN A 415 -6.43 -1.67 -5.45
CA ASN A 415 -6.32 -1.21 -6.85
C ASN A 415 -6.59 -2.33 -7.88
N TYR A 416 -6.47 -3.60 -7.50
CA TYR A 416 -6.57 -4.74 -8.43
C TYR A 416 -7.64 -5.78 -8.04
N GLY A 417 -8.27 -5.67 -6.87
CA GLY A 417 -9.36 -6.53 -6.40
C GLY A 417 -8.90 -7.67 -5.47
N ASP A 418 -9.87 -8.47 -5.03
CA ASP A 418 -9.74 -9.48 -3.95
C ASP A 418 -8.68 -10.58 -4.19
N THR A 419 -8.05 -10.67 -5.36
CA THR A 419 -6.96 -11.62 -5.64
C THR A 419 -5.98 -11.09 -6.69
N VAL A 420 -4.68 -11.11 -6.39
CA VAL A 420 -3.61 -10.46 -7.17
C VAL A 420 -2.39 -11.39 -7.35
N ARG A 421 -1.95 -11.57 -8.61
CA ARG A 421 -0.71 -12.30 -8.97
C ARG A 421 0.51 -11.40 -8.71
N ILE A 422 1.38 -11.78 -7.78
CA ILE A 422 2.63 -11.10 -7.46
C ILE A 422 3.79 -12.00 -7.85
N LYS A 423 4.78 -11.48 -8.58
CA LYS A 423 5.97 -12.23 -9.02
C LYS A 423 7.22 -11.55 -8.50
N THR A 424 8.05 -12.27 -7.73
CA THR A 424 9.30 -11.77 -7.16
C THR A 424 10.45 -12.69 -7.58
N GLY A 425 11.43 -12.18 -8.32
CA GLY A 425 12.45 -13.02 -8.94
C GLY A 425 11.89 -13.88 -10.11
N PRO A 426 12.74 -14.70 -10.74
CA PRO A 426 12.37 -15.45 -11.96
C PRO A 426 11.55 -16.71 -11.68
N LYS A 427 11.41 -17.14 -10.41
CA LYS A 427 10.78 -18.43 -10.02
C LYS A 427 9.72 -18.35 -8.93
N ARG A 428 9.70 -17.32 -8.07
CA ARG A 428 8.76 -17.24 -6.94
C ARG A 428 7.52 -16.44 -7.38
N GLN A 429 6.45 -17.17 -7.62
CA GLN A 429 5.11 -16.63 -7.89
C GLN A 429 4.25 -16.74 -6.64
N LEU A 430 3.57 -15.66 -6.29
CA LEU A 430 2.63 -15.56 -5.19
C LEU A 430 1.25 -15.15 -5.70
N LEU A 431 0.20 -15.65 -5.06
CA LEU A 431 -1.18 -15.23 -5.25
C LEU A 431 -1.66 -14.65 -3.93
N LEU A 432 -1.67 -13.31 -3.82
CA LEU A 432 -2.25 -12.61 -2.68
C LEU A 432 -3.77 -12.70 -2.82
N THR A 433 -4.49 -13.11 -1.78
CA THR A 433 -5.94 -13.24 -1.85
C THR A 433 -6.64 -12.90 -0.53
N CYS A 434 -7.75 -12.18 -0.66
CA CYS A 434 -8.79 -12.07 0.35
C CYS A 434 -10.18 -12.52 -0.18
N ASP A 435 -10.24 -13.22 -1.32
CA ASP A 435 -11.47 -13.86 -1.78
C ASP A 435 -11.88 -14.98 -0.82
N TYR A 436 -13.12 -14.89 -0.34
CA TYR A 436 -13.68 -15.84 0.61
C TYR A 436 -13.61 -17.29 0.10
N ASN A 437 -13.91 -17.53 -1.18
CA ASN A 437 -14.01 -18.88 -1.72
C ASN A 437 -12.62 -19.55 -1.81
N LEU A 438 -11.60 -18.81 -2.25
CA LEU A 438 -10.22 -19.29 -2.32
C LEU A 438 -9.61 -19.47 -0.93
N LEU A 439 -9.93 -18.59 0.02
CA LEU A 439 -9.55 -18.76 1.43
C LEU A 439 -10.18 -20.03 2.03
N GLU A 440 -11.48 -20.24 1.86
CA GLU A 440 -12.20 -21.45 2.30
C GLU A 440 -11.61 -22.71 1.66
N PHE A 441 -11.39 -22.71 0.35
CA PHE A 441 -10.81 -23.84 -0.38
C PHE A 441 -9.41 -24.21 0.14
N VAL A 442 -8.53 -23.21 0.32
CA VAL A 442 -7.16 -23.43 0.80
C VAL A 442 -7.12 -23.88 2.27
N LEU A 443 -8.03 -23.37 3.12
CA LEU A 443 -8.06 -23.70 4.55
C LEU A 443 -8.76 -25.03 4.86
N THR A 444 -9.76 -25.43 4.07
CA THR A 444 -10.42 -26.73 4.19
C THR A 444 -9.63 -27.88 3.56
N SER A 445 -8.76 -27.60 2.58
CA SER A 445 -7.99 -28.61 1.86
C SER A 445 -7.09 -29.45 2.77
N SER A 446 -7.24 -30.78 2.68
CA SER A 446 -6.33 -31.75 3.30
C SER A 446 -5.02 -31.95 2.53
N LYS A 447 -4.91 -31.36 1.32
CA LYS A 447 -3.73 -31.37 0.45
C LYS A 447 -2.83 -30.16 0.70
N ILE A 448 -3.40 -28.95 0.70
CA ILE A 448 -2.67 -27.66 0.76
C ILE A 448 -2.16 -27.35 2.18
N LEU A 449 -1.36 -28.26 2.73
CA LEU A 449 -0.83 -28.20 4.09
C LEU A 449 0.56 -27.56 4.14
N LYS A 450 1.33 -27.65 3.05
CA LYS A 450 2.71 -27.17 2.92
C LYS A 450 2.78 -25.65 3.16
N LYS A 451 3.78 -25.23 3.94
CA LYS A 451 4.10 -23.81 4.18
C LYS A 451 4.85 -23.23 2.98
N SER A 452 4.74 -21.92 2.74
CA SER A 452 5.55 -21.26 1.71
C SER A 452 7.05 -21.37 2.00
N VAL A 453 7.87 -21.24 0.96
CA VAL A 453 9.35 -21.28 1.03
C VAL A 453 9.89 -20.30 2.08
N ASP A 454 9.20 -19.19 2.33
CA ASP A 454 9.60 -18.12 3.25
C ASP A 454 9.74 -18.59 4.71
N TYR A 455 8.98 -19.63 5.10
CA TYR A 455 9.13 -20.25 6.42
C TYR A 455 10.52 -20.87 6.64
N ARG A 456 11.31 -21.09 5.57
CA ARG A 456 12.72 -21.50 5.66
C ARG A 456 13.61 -20.45 6.35
N ASN A 457 13.19 -19.18 6.42
CA ASN A 457 13.89 -18.15 7.19
C ASN A 457 13.81 -18.42 8.70
N LEU A 458 12.73 -19.06 9.18
CA LEU A 458 12.56 -19.44 10.59
C LEU A 458 13.40 -20.68 10.98
N PHE A 459 13.90 -21.47 10.02
CA PHE A 459 14.50 -22.79 10.31
C PHE A 459 15.78 -22.72 11.16
N ARG A 460 16.54 -21.61 11.15
CA ARG A 460 17.71 -21.47 12.04
C ARG A 460 17.31 -21.25 13.49
N TRP A 461 16.16 -20.65 13.74
CA TRP A 461 15.61 -20.43 15.07
C TRP A 461 14.78 -21.62 15.52
N LEU A 462 13.62 -21.85 14.88
CA LEU A 462 12.59 -22.79 15.30
C LEU A 462 12.79 -24.22 14.73
N GLY A 463 13.77 -24.41 13.85
CA GLY A 463 13.98 -25.68 13.13
C GLY A 463 12.71 -26.18 12.44
N THR A 464 12.29 -27.38 12.83
CA THR A 464 11.14 -28.13 12.31
C THR A 464 10.06 -28.39 13.37
N GLY A 465 9.88 -27.44 14.30
CA GLY A 465 8.75 -27.45 15.25
C GLY A 465 7.39 -27.20 14.57
N LEU A 466 6.31 -27.20 15.35
CA LEU A 466 4.92 -27.29 14.85
C LEU A 466 4.54 -26.22 13.80
N LEU A 467 5.14 -25.02 13.86
CA LEU A 467 4.90 -23.94 12.91
C LEU A 467 5.50 -24.23 11.52
N THR A 468 6.75 -24.71 11.48
CA THR A 468 7.58 -24.88 10.29
C THR A 468 7.56 -26.29 9.71
N ALA A 469 7.16 -27.29 10.50
CA ALA A 469 7.14 -28.70 10.12
C ALA A 469 6.36 -29.01 8.83
N ASP A 470 6.90 -29.95 8.04
CA ASP A 470 6.25 -30.58 6.89
C ASP A 470 4.94 -31.29 7.28
N ALA A 471 4.14 -31.70 6.30
CA ALA A 471 2.82 -32.27 6.55
C ALA A 471 2.81 -33.61 7.32
N ALA A 472 3.91 -34.38 7.31
CA ALA A 472 4.01 -35.66 8.01
C ALA A 472 4.51 -35.47 9.45
N LYS A 473 5.63 -34.76 9.65
CA LYS A 473 6.13 -34.42 10.99
C LYS A 473 5.12 -33.58 11.77
N TRP A 474 4.48 -32.61 11.11
CA TRP A 474 3.42 -31.81 11.73
C TRP A 474 2.24 -32.66 12.22
N LYS A 475 1.76 -33.65 11.46
CA LYS A 475 0.65 -34.53 11.90
C LYS A 475 1.01 -35.30 13.17
N LYS A 476 2.22 -35.87 13.23
CA LYS A 476 2.77 -36.54 14.42
C LYS A 476 2.81 -35.56 15.61
N HIS A 477 3.42 -34.40 15.44
CA HIS A 477 3.64 -33.44 16.53
C HIS A 477 2.32 -32.82 17.02
N ARG A 478 1.41 -32.45 16.12
CA ARG A 478 0.09 -31.90 16.48
C ARG A 478 -0.72 -32.89 17.33
N LEU A 479 -0.63 -34.20 17.06
CA LEU A 479 -1.32 -35.23 17.83
C LEU A 479 -0.82 -35.33 19.27
N ILE A 480 0.51 -35.29 19.48
CA ILE A 480 1.14 -35.30 20.81
C ILE A 480 0.74 -34.07 21.62
N ILE A 481 0.72 -32.89 20.98
CA ILE A 481 0.67 -31.60 21.67
C ILE A 481 -0.77 -31.14 21.96
N THR A 482 -1.73 -31.44 21.07
CA THR A 482 -3.13 -30.97 21.18
C THR A 482 -3.81 -31.28 22.53
N PRO A 483 -3.57 -32.43 23.20
CA PRO A 483 -4.08 -32.68 24.56
C PRO A 483 -3.77 -31.57 25.58
N THR A 484 -2.58 -30.94 25.51
CA THR A 484 -2.19 -29.91 26.50
C THR A 484 -3.02 -28.62 26.36
N PHE A 485 -3.48 -28.31 25.16
CA PHE A 485 -4.32 -27.13 24.89
C PHE A 485 -5.82 -27.45 24.99
N HIS A 486 -6.16 -28.58 25.64
CA HIS A 486 -7.53 -28.94 25.95
C HIS A 486 -8.10 -28.10 27.10
N TYR A 487 -9.41 -27.81 27.03
CA TYR A 487 -10.06 -26.82 27.90
C TYR A 487 -9.90 -27.07 29.41
N LYS A 488 -9.77 -28.33 29.84
CA LYS A 488 -9.57 -28.68 31.26
C LYS A 488 -8.23 -28.22 31.85
N ILE A 489 -7.21 -28.00 31.02
CA ILE A 489 -5.89 -27.56 31.48
C ILE A 489 -5.82 -26.02 31.51
N LEU A 490 -6.69 -25.32 30.76
CA LEU A 490 -6.80 -23.86 30.81
C LEU A 490 -7.31 -23.34 32.16
N GLU A 491 -7.94 -24.19 32.98
CA GLU A 491 -8.31 -23.87 34.36
C GLU A 491 -7.06 -23.61 35.21
N ASP A 492 -6.03 -24.44 35.03
CA ASP A 492 -4.75 -24.37 35.74
C ASP A 492 -3.86 -23.19 35.31
N PHE A 493 -4.25 -22.49 34.24
CA PHE A 493 -3.52 -21.34 33.71
C PHE A 493 -4.13 -19.99 34.11
N VAL A 494 -5.36 -19.95 34.62
CA VAL A 494 -6.00 -18.67 35.01
C VAL A 494 -5.23 -18.01 36.16
N ASP A 495 -4.82 -18.78 37.16
CA ASP A 495 -3.99 -18.34 38.28
C ASP A 495 -2.68 -17.69 37.80
N VAL A 496 -2.08 -18.23 36.72
CA VAL A 496 -0.85 -17.71 36.08
C VAL A 496 -1.12 -16.42 35.29
N PHE A 497 -2.30 -16.27 34.70
CA PHE A 497 -2.71 -15.03 34.04
C PHE A 497 -3.00 -13.91 35.05
N GLU A 498 -3.58 -14.24 36.20
CA GLU A 498 -3.82 -13.31 37.31
C GLU A 498 -2.52 -12.86 37.98
N SER A 499 -1.64 -13.79 38.35
CA SER A 499 -0.35 -13.46 38.99
C SER A 499 0.49 -12.51 38.14
N ASN A 500 0.61 -12.80 36.84
CA ASN A 500 1.41 -11.99 35.91
C ASN A 500 0.70 -10.71 35.47
N GLY A 501 -0.64 -10.71 35.38
CA GLY A 501 -1.44 -9.51 35.16
C GLY A 501 -1.36 -8.53 36.33
N LYS A 502 -1.26 -9.02 37.57
CA LYS A 502 -1.03 -8.21 38.78
C LYS A 502 0.35 -7.54 38.76
N ILE A 503 1.38 -8.23 38.28
CA ILE A 503 2.71 -7.64 38.05
C ILE A 503 2.64 -6.57 36.95
N LEU A 504 1.92 -6.81 35.85
CA LEU A 504 1.75 -5.82 34.77
C LEU A 504 1.09 -4.53 35.27
N VAL A 505 0.03 -4.64 36.08
CA VAL A 505 -0.59 -3.50 36.78
C VAL A 505 0.44 -2.74 37.60
N GLN A 506 1.24 -3.43 38.42
CA GLN A 506 2.31 -2.79 39.21
C GLN A 506 3.41 -2.13 38.35
N GLN A 507 3.61 -2.55 37.10
CA GLN A 507 4.50 -1.84 36.17
C GLN A 507 3.84 -0.59 35.58
N PHE A 508 2.53 -0.61 35.31
CA PHE A 508 1.75 0.55 34.87
C PHE A 508 1.57 1.61 35.96
N GLU A 509 1.35 1.22 37.23
CA GLU A 509 1.27 2.14 38.38
C GLU A 509 2.49 3.07 38.46
N LYS A 510 3.68 2.53 38.19
CA LYS A 510 4.95 3.29 38.17
C LYS A 510 5.04 4.33 37.05
N GLN A 511 4.18 4.25 36.03
CA GLN A 511 4.16 5.16 34.88
C GLN A 511 3.09 6.28 35.00
N LEU A 512 2.22 6.25 36.01
CA LEU A 512 1.06 7.17 36.14
C LEU A 512 1.42 8.67 36.15
N ASN A 513 2.67 9.04 36.42
CA ASN A 513 3.17 10.41 36.38
C ASN A 513 3.61 10.88 34.97
N GLN A 514 3.25 10.16 33.90
CA GLN A 514 3.63 10.46 32.52
C GLN A 514 2.40 10.78 31.65
N ASN A 515 2.52 11.76 30.74
CA ASN A 515 1.42 12.20 29.85
C ASN A 515 0.93 11.10 28.88
N SER A 516 1.79 10.12 28.55
CA SER A 516 1.50 9.02 27.64
C SER A 516 2.58 7.95 27.77
N VAL A 517 2.20 6.67 27.74
CA VAL A 517 3.10 5.52 27.96
C VAL A 517 2.98 4.55 26.79
N ASN A 518 4.10 4.04 26.28
CA ASN A 518 4.06 2.89 25.38
C ASN A 518 3.89 1.61 26.20
N ILE A 519 2.71 1.00 26.13
CA ILE A 519 2.39 -0.23 26.88
C ILE A 519 2.99 -1.50 26.26
N TYR A 520 3.31 -1.52 24.96
CA TYR A 520 3.69 -2.75 24.24
C TYR A 520 4.86 -3.50 24.91
N PRO A 521 6.00 -2.86 25.30
CA PRO A 521 7.10 -3.57 25.93
C PRO A 521 6.73 -4.25 27.25
N PHE A 522 5.89 -3.62 28.07
CA PHE A 522 5.43 -4.19 29.34
C PHE A 522 4.51 -5.40 29.10
N VAL A 523 3.59 -5.28 28.14
CA VAL A 523 2.69 -6.37 27.74
C VAL A 523 3.48 -7.55 27.15
N THR A 524 4.51 -7.31 26.32
CA THR A 524 5.40 -8.37 25.80
C THR A 524 6.16 -9.12 26.89
N LEU A 525 6.55 -8.44 27.97
CA LEU A 525 7.19 -9.10 29.12
C LEU A 525 6.17 -9.90 29.94
N CYS A 526 4.93 -9.41 30.10
CA CYS A 526 3.84 -10.10 30.78
C CYS A 526 3.45 -11.41 30.07
N THR A 527 3.22 -11.38 28.75
CA THR A 527 2.87 -12.60 27.99
C THR A 527 4.05 -13.57 27.91
N LEU A 528 5.30 -13.08 27.98
CA LEU A 528 6.49 -13.94 28.05
C LEU A 528 6.58 -14.69 29.38
N ASP A 529 6.35 -14.04 30.53
CA ASP A 529 6.27 -14.73 31.81
C ASP A 529 5.11 -15.74 31.82
N ILE A 530 3.93 -15.35 31.33
CA ILE A 530 2.74 -16.20 31.23
C ILE A 530 3.03 -17.49 30.45
N ILE A 531 3.64 -17.43 29.25
CA ILE A 531 3.91 -18.65 28.47
C ILE A 531 5.02 -19.51 29.09
N CYS A 532 5.97 -18.90 29.81
CA CYS A 532 7.02 -19.64 30.51
C CYS A 532 6.47 -20.39 31.74
N GLU A 533 5.63 -19.75 32.54
CA GLU A 533 5.05 -20.35 33.73
C GLU A 533 3.99 -21.40 33.39
N SER A 534 3.07 -21.10 32.46
CA SER A 534 1.95 -21.99 32.10
C SER A 534 2.37 -23.18 31.22
N ALA A 535 3.11 -22.94 30.13
CA ALA A 535 3.43 -23.97 29.14
C ALA A 535 4.82 -24.59 29.35
N MET A 536 5.82 -23.81 29.82
CA MET A 536 7.16 -24.34 30.11
C MET A 536 7.37 -24.73 31.59
N GLY A 537 6.36 -24.53 32.45
CA GLY A 537 6.41 -24.91 33.87
C GLY A 537 7.57 -24.27 34.64
N THR A 538 8.02 -23.08 34.22
CA THR A 538 9.26 -22.43 34.65
C THR A 538 9.08 -20.91 34.73
N SER A 539 9.16 -20.33 35.93
CA SER A 539 9.18 -18.86 36.12
C SER A 539 10.48 -18.25 35.59
N VAL A 540 10.38 -17.11 34.90
CA VAL A 540 11.53 -16.39 34.33
C VAL A 540 11.65 -14.92 34.75
N LYS A 541 10.58 -14.32 35.30
CA LYS A 541 10.54 -12.94 35.83
C LYS A 541 10.95 -11.89 34.80
N ALA A 542 10.51 -12.07 33.55
CA ALA A 542 10.75 -11.12 32.46
C ALA A 542 10.25 -9.72 32.82
N GLN A 543 9.11 -9.59 33.49
CA GLN A 543 8.57 -8.30 33.95
C GLN A 543 9.44 -7.58 35.00
N GLU A 544 10.42 -8.25 35.63
CA GLU A 544 11.41 -7.61 36.51
C GLU A 544 12.61 -7.00 35.73
N ASN A 545 12.73 -7.28 34.42
CA ASN A 545 13.84 -6.86 33.58
C ASN A 545 13.37 -6.27 32.22
N THR A 546 13.25 -4.93 32.18
CA THR A 546 12.88 -4.18 30.97
C THR A 546 13.89 -4.31 29.82
N GLU A 547 15.14 -4.69 30.11
CA GLU A 547 16.22 -4.87 29.13
C GLU A 547 16.44 -6.34 28.73
N SER A 548 15.39 -7.16 28.77
CA SER A 548 15.43 -8.58 28.38
C SER A 548 16.12 -8.81 27.03
N GLU A 549 17.31 -9.43 27.06
CA GLU A 549 18.06 -9.80 25.84
C GLU A 549 17.29 -10.81 24.97
N TYR A 550 16.44 -11.64 25.58
CA TYR A 550 15.56 -12.56 24.86
C TYR A 550 14.55 -11.79 24.00
N VAL A 551 13.81 -10.84 24.58
CA VAL A 551 12.80 -10.04 23.85
C VAL A 551 13.46 -9.19 22.76
N ARG A 552 14.63 -8.59 23.05
CA ARG A 552 15.41 -7.86 22.04
C ARG A 552 15.85 -8.78 20.90
N SER A 553 16.26 -10.02 21.20
CA SER A 553 16.62 -11.03 20.19
C SER A 553 15.41 -11.55 19.38
N VAL A 554 14.23 -11.70 20.00
CA VAL A 554 12.97 -12.05 19.32
C VAL A 554 12.62 -10.97 18.29
N LYS A 555 12.62 -9.70 18.70
CA LYS A 555 12.33 -8.56 17.83
C LYS A 555 13.33 -8.44 16.68
N ASP A 556 14.62 -8.62 16.99
CA ASP A 556 15.68 -8.63 15.99
C ASP A 556 15.50 -9.76 14.95
N MET A 557 15.16 -10.97 15.38
CA MET A 557 14.83 -12.06 14.47
C MET A 557 13.59 -11.76 13.63
N CYS A 558 12.52 -11.23 14.23
CA CYS A 558 11.27 -10.91 13.53
C CYS A 558 11.49 -9.90 12.40
N GLY A 559 12.27 -8.84 12.66
CA GLY A 559 12.70 -7.90 11.64
C GLY A 559 13.52 -8.57 10.52
N ILE A 560 14.55 -9.35 10.88
CA ILE A 560 15.42 -10.05 9.91
C ILE A 560 14.63 -11.02 9.02
N ILE A 561 13.70 -11.79 9.58
CA ILE A 561 12.92 -12.81 8.85
C ILE A 561 12.08 -12.18 7.73
N VAL A 562 11.44 -11.05 8.03
CA VAL A 562 10.58 -10.31 7.10
C VAL A 562 11.41 -9.52 6.09
N GLU A 563 12.42 -8.79 6.55
CA GLU A 563 13.40 -8.10 5.70
C GLU A 563 14.02 -9.06 4.67
N ARG A 564 14.32 -10.29 5.09
CA ARG A 564 14.85 -11.35 4.22
C ARG A 564 13.82 -11.97 3.28
N ALA A 565 12.54 -12.02 3.65
CA ALA A 565 11.47 -12.55 2.80
C ALA A 565 11.09 -11.59 1.65
N PHE A 566 11.39 -10.31 1.80
CA PHE A 566 11.07 -9.25 0.83
C PHE A 566 12.30 -8.67 0.09
N SER A 567 13.49 -8.64 0.70
CA SER A 567 14.71 -8.12 0.05
C SER A 567 15.23 -9.03 -1.10
N PRO A 568 15.36 -8.51 -2.35
CA PRO A 568 15.78 -9.31 -3.50
C PRO A 568 17.18 -9.95 -3.38
N HIS A 569 18.08 -9.34 -2.60
CA HIS A 569 19.44 -9.85 -2.39
C HIS A 569 19.55 -10.79 -1.17
N LYS A 570 18.71 -10.61 -0.14
CA LYS A 570 18.74 -11.42 1.10
C LYS A 570 17.97 -12.74 0.98
N MET A 571 17.05 -12.85 0.02
CA MET A 571 16.30 -14.10 -0.23
C MET A 571 17.19 -15.27 -0.70
N PHE A 572 18.41 -15.01 -1.17
CA PHE A 572 19.40 -16.03 -1.53
C PHE A 572 20.40 -16.29 -0.39
N ASP A 573 20.40 -17.50 0.17
CA ASP A 573 21.33 -17.93 1.24
C ASP A 573 22.79 -17.53 0.99
N SER A 574 23.27 -17.73 -0.25
CA SER A 574 24.66 -17.49 -0.66
C SER A 574 25.09 -16.03 -0.56
N ILE A 575 24.17 -15.08 -0.75
CA ILE A 575 24.44 -13.64 -0.59
C ILE A 575 24.22 -13.26 0.88
N TYR A 576 23.14 -13.77 1.46
CA TYR A 576 22.72 -13.46 2.82
C TYR A 576 23.80 -13.72 3.89
N TYR A 577 24.59 -14.79 3.76
CA TYR A 577 25.68 -15.10 4.70
C TYR A 577 26.77 -14.01 4.80
N PHE A 578 26.86 -13.09 3.84
CA PHE A 578 27.82 -11.99 3.87
C PHE A 578 27.24 -10.68 4.44
N THR A 579 25.96 -10.67 4.84
CA THR A 579 25.27 -9.48 5.37
C THR A 579 25.52 -9.26 6.87
N GLU A 580 25.35 -8.01 7.34
CA GLU A 580 25.28 -7.73 8.78
C GLU A 580 24.05 -8.38 9.43
N ASP A 581 22.93 -8.53 8.70
CA ASP A 581 21.73 -9.20 9.19
C ASP A 581 22.01 -10.66 9.57
N PHE A 582 22.82 -11.40 8.80
CA PHE A 582 23.25 -12.74 9.20
C PHE A 582 24.15 -12.73 10.44
N LYS A 583 25.07 -11.75 10.58
CA LYS A 583 25.87 -11.57 11.80
C LYS A 583 25.02 -11.19 13.00
N LYS A 584 23.87 -10.57 12.79
CA LYS A 584 22.88 -10.20 13.81
C LYS A 584 22.00 -11.39 14.20
N GLU A 585 21.50 -12.14 13.22
CA GLU A 585 20.82 -13.44 13.39
C GLU A 585 21.68 -14.38 14.25
N MET A 586 22.96 -14.60 13.89
CA MET A 586 23.81 -15.51 14.65
C MET A 586 24.09 -15.08 16.09
N ARG A 587 23.97 -13.78 16.43
CA ARG A 587 24.02 -13.29 17.82
C ARG A 587 22.69 -13.56 18.54
N ALA A 588 21.57 -13.18 17.92
CA ALA A 588 20.23 -13.39 18.46
C ALA A 588 19.95 -14.88 18.70
N LEU A 589 20.24 -15.75 17.74
CA LEU A 589 20.10 -17.21 17.85
C LEU A 589 20.87 -17.77 19.05
N LYS A 590 22.11 -17.30 19.30
CA LYS A 590 22.90 -17.75 20.46
C LYS A 590 22.18 -17.43 21.78
N ILE A 591 21.57 -16.26 21.90
CA ILE A 591 20.82 -15.83 23.08
C ILE A 591 19.52 -16.66 23.20
N LEU A 592 18.73 -16.71 22.12
CA LEU A 592 17.45 -17.42 22.05
C LEU A 592 17.61 -18.90 22.40
N HIS A 593 18.55 -19.61 21.76
CA HIS A 593 18.81 -21.02 22.01
C HIS A 593 19.45 -21.27 23.38
N SER A 594 20.27 -20.36 23.92
CA SER A 594 20.75 -20.52 25.31
C SER A 594 19.57 -20.46 26.28
N TYR A 595 18.68 -19.48 26.09
CA TYR A 595 17.51 -19.28 26.94
C TYR A 595 16.56 -20.48 26.92
N THR A 596 16.22 -21.01 25.74
CA THR A 596 15.32 -22.18 25.64
C THR A 596 15.98 -23.48 26.12
N ASN A 597 17.28 -23.68 25.89
CA ASN A 597 18.03 -24.77 26.51
C ASN A 597 18.05 -24.67 28.04
N ASP A 598 18.16 -23.47 28.61
CA ASP A 598 18.19 -23.27 30.07
C ASP A 598 16.81 -23.45 30.71
N VAL A 599 15.73 -23.07 30.02
CA VAL A 599 14.35 -23.43 30.42
C VAL A 599 14.18 -24.95 30.45
N ILE A 600 14.63 -25.67 29.41
CA ILE A 600 14.55 -27.14 29.35
C ILE A 600 15.33 -27.79 30.50
N LYS A 601 16.57 -27.36 30.75
CA LYS A 601 17.39 -27.87 31.88
C LYS A 601 16.73 -27.60 33.24
N ARG A 602 16.17 -26.39 33.46
CA ARG A 602 15.47 -26.04 34.71
C ARG A 602 14.28 -26.98 34.93
N ARG A 603 13.46 -27.22 33.91
CA ARG A 603 12.31 -28.13 34.03
C ARG A 603 12.71 -29.59 34.23
N GLN A 604 13.73 -30.08 33.52
CA GLN A 604 14.29 -31.43 33.73
C GLN A 604 14.80 -31.62 35.17
N ASN A 605 15.55 -30.66 35.71
CA ASN A 605 16.04 -30.69 37.08
C ASN A 605 14.90 -30.61 38.11
N ALA A 606 13.88 -29.80 37.83
CA ALA A 606 12.68 -29.71 38.66
C ALA A 606 11.96 -31.06 38.74
N LEU A 607 11.61 -31.66 37.60
CA LEU A 607 10.94 -32.96 37.51
C LEU A 607 11.74 -34.07 38.22
N HIS A 608 13.06 -34.12 38.04
CA HIS A 608 13.91 -35.07 38.77
C HIS A 608 13.86 -34.84 40.29
N SER A 609 13.81 -33.58 40.75
CA SER A 609 13.68 -33.25 42.17
C SER A 609 12.29 -33.52 42.76
N GLU A 610 11.25 -33.51 41.93
CA GLU A 610 9.86 -33.81 42.32
C GLU A 610 9.60 -35.33 42.37
N ALA A 611 10.12 -36.09 41.41
CA ALA A 611 10.09 -37.55 41.40
C ALA A 611 10.81 -38.19 42.60
N LEU A 612 11.73 -37.44 43.25
CA LEU A 612 12.38 -37.84 44.51
C LEU A 612 11.60 -37.47 45.78
N LYS A 613 10.42 -36.83 45.67
CA LYS A 613 9.73 -36.19 46.81
C LYS A 613 8.24 -36.51 46.99
N SER A 614 7.52 -37.01 45.98
CA SER A 614 6.07 -37.27 46.12
C SER A 614 5.51 -38.31 45.13
N ASP A 615 4.64 -39.19 45.63
CA ASP A 615 3.83 -40.14 44.83
C ASP A 615 2.57 -39.49 44.20
N GLU A 616 2.30 -38.21 44.49
CA GLU A 616 1.10 -37.52 43.98
C GLU A 616 1.21 -37.16 42.49
N LYS A 617 0.11 -37.40 41.75
CA LYS A 617 -0.02 -37.01 40.34
C LYS A 617 -0.18 -35.49 40.19
N LYS A 618 0.95 -34.78 40.18
CA LYS A 618 0.99 -33.37 39.76
C LYS A 618 0.49 -33.17 38.32
N LYS A 619 -0.09 -32.00 38.10
CA LYS A 619 -0.53 -31.49 36.79
C LYS A 619 0.69 -31.28 35.89
N LYS A 620 0.53 -31.48 34.57
CA LYS A 620 1.63 -31.49 33.61
C LYS A 620 1.56 -30.31 32.65
N ALA A 621 2.66 -29.59 32.51
CA ALA A 621 2.84 -28.53 31.54
C ALA A 621 3.10 -29.09 30.13
N PHE A 622 3.09 -28.22 29.12
CA PHE A 622 3.41 -28.60 27.74
C PHE A 622 4.84 -29.15 27.59
N LEU A 623 5.82 -28.56 28.28
CA LEU A 623 7.18 -29.08 28.30
C LEU A 623 7.28 -30.47 28.96
N ASP A 624 6.46 -30.77 29.97
CA ASP A 624 6.42 -32.11 30.58
C ASP A 624 5.90 -33.14 29.58
N HIS A 625 4.83 -32.80 28.85
CA HIS A 625 4.30 -33.64 27.78
C HIS A 625 5.30 -33.87 26.63
N LEU A 626 6.17 -32.90 26.32
CA LEU A 626 7.28 -33.10 25.36
C LEU A 626 8.39 -33.99 25.91
N LEU A 627 8.78 -33.82 27.17
CA LEU A 627 9.84 -34.60 27.83
C LEU A 627 9.44 -36.08 28.01
N GLU A 628 8.15 -36.35 28.19
CA GLU A 628 7.58 -37.71 28.30
C GLU A 628 7.14 -38.31 26.96
N ALA A 629 7.09 -37.53 25.87
CA ALA A 629 6.52 -37.97 24.60
C ALA A 629 7.30 -39.13 23.95
N ASN A 630 6.71 -40.33 23.99
CA ASN A 630 7.14 -41.48 23.21
C ASN A 630 6.16 -41.73 22.03
N VAL A 631 6.69 -41.90 20.82
CA VAL A 631 5.91 -42.19 19.61
C VAL A 631 6.52 -43.37 18.88
N GLY A 632 5.78 -44.48 18.82
CA GLY A 632 6.22 -45.70 18.13
C GLY A 632 7.42 -46.39 18.79
N GLY A 633 7.62 -46.19 20.09
CA GLY A 633 8.75 -46.72 20.86
C GLY A 633 9.89 -45.72 21.06
N GLN A 634 9.93 -44.61 20.31
CA GLN A 634 11.01 -43.61 20.37
C GLN A 634 10.54 -42.31 21.04
N SER A 635 11.31 -41.81 22.01
CA SER A 635 11.12 -40.48 22.58
C SER A 635 11.53 -39.38 21.60
N LEU A 636 11.01 -38.16 21.78
CA LEU A 636 11.50 -36.98 21.05
C LEU A 636 12.98 -36.72 21.36
N THR A 637 13.75 -36.29 20.35
CA THR A 637 15.15 -35.88 20.56
C THR A 637 15.23 -34.53 21.28
N ILE A 638 16.34 -34.25 21.96
CA ILE A 638 16.53 -32.97 22.69
C ILE A 638 16.42 -31.75 21.76
N ASP A 639 16.89 -31.86 20.52
CA ASP A 639 16.73 -30.82 19.50
C ASP A 639 15.29 -30.67 19.02
N GLU A 640 14.48 -31.74 18.99
CA GLU A 640 13.06 -31.63 18.65
C GLU A 640 12.25 -31.02 19.79
N ILE A 641 12.57 -31.35 21.04
CA ILE A 641 11.99 -30.70 22.22
C ILE A 641 12.36 -29.21 22.20
N ARG A 642 13.61 -28.86 21.94
CA ARG A 642 14.06 -27.46 21.79
C ARG A 642 13.33 -26.74 20.66
N GLN A 643 13.18 -27.36 19.48
CA GLN A 643 12.46 -26.76 18.34
C GLN A 643 10.99 -26.46 18.65
N GLU A 644 10.32 -27.31 19.43
CA GLU A 644 8.97 -27.04 19.90
C GLU A 644 8.94 -25.98 21.02
N VAL A 645 9.89 -25.98 21.96
CA VAL A 645 10.01 -24.92 22.99
C VAL A 645 10.27 -23.55 22.34
N ASP A 646 11.23 -23.46 21.42
CA ASP A 646 11.50 -22.26 20.61
C ASP A 646 10.21 -21.79 19.89
N THR A 647 9.46 -22.72 19.28
CA THR A 647 8.21 -22.45 18.55
C THR A 647 7.11 -21.90 19.47
N PHE A 648 6.88 -22.55 20.62
CA PHE A 648 5.77 -22.21 21.51
C PHE A 648 6.06 -20.99 22.39
N MET A 649 7.30 -20.81 22.85
CA MET A 649 7.70 -19.58 23.54
C MET A 649 7.56 -18.38 22.61
N PHE A 650 8.05 -18.46 21.35
CA PHE A 650 7.86 -17.38 20.39
C PHE A 650 6.38 -17.09 20.10
N ALA A 651 5.66 -18.07 19.54
CA ALA A 651 4.30 -17.85 19.06
C ALA A 651 3.31 -17.53 20.17
N GLY A 652 3.58 -17.98 21.40
CA GLY A 652 2.71 -17.81 22.56
C GLY A 652 2.76 -16.44 23.25
N HIS A 653 3.82 -15.63 23.07
CA HIS A 653 3.93 -14.32 23.74
C HIS A 653 3.77 -13.12 22.79
N ASP A 654 4.43 -13.12 21.63
CA ASP A 654 4.49 -11.94 20.75
C ASP A 654 3.14 -11.70 20.03
N THR A 655 2.43 -12.79 19.69
CA THR A 655 1.11 -12.70 19.04
C THR A 655 0.01 -12.19 19.98
N THR A 656 0.08 -12.55 21.26
CA THR A 656 -0.88 -12.12 22.30
C THR A 656 -0.52 -10.75 22.84
N ALA A 657 0.77 -10.38 22.91
CA ALA A 657 1.19 -9.03 23.26
C ALA A 657 0.67 -7.98 22.26
N SER A 658 0.74 -8.27 20.96
CA SER A 658 0.12 -7.46 19.91
C SER A 658 -1.39 -7.31 20.13
N ALA A 659 -2.11 -8.42 20.32
CA ALA A 659 -3.57 -8.41 20.49
C ALA A 659 -4.05 -7.67 21.76
N ILE A 660 -3.37 -7.87 22.90
CA ILE A 660 -3.66 -7.15 24.15
C ILE A 660 -3.41 -5.65 23.95
N SER A 661 -2.25 -5.28 23.39
CA SER A 661 -1.89 -3.87 23.17
C SER A 661 -2.88 -3.15 22.26
N PHE A 662 -3.29 -3.76 21.14
CA PHE A 662 -4.31 -3.19 20.26
C PHE A 662 -5.70 -3.16 20.90
N THR A 663 -6.05 -4.13 21.76
CA THR A 663 -7.34 -4.12 22.48
C THR A 663 -7.41 -2.98 23.50
N LEU A 664 -6.34 -2.77 24.26
CA LEU A 664 -6.21 -1.65 25.20
C LEU A 664 -6.19 -0.31 24.46
N PHE A 665 -5.51 -0.21 23.31
CA PHE A 665 -5.60 0.97 22.44
C PHE A 665 -7.02 1.22 21.92
N CYS A 666 -7.77 0.20 21.50
CA CYS A 666 -9.14 0.36 21.06
C CYS A 666 -10.04 0.89 22.19
N LEU A 667 -9.95 0.31 23.39
CA LEU A 667 -10.69 0.73 24.57
C LEU A 667 -10.38 2.19 24.94
N ALA A 668 -9.10 2.57 24.96
CA ALA A 668 -8.64 3.92 25.26
C ALA A 668 -9.23 5.00 24.32
N ASN A 669 -9.59 4.64 23.08
CA ASN A 669 -10.14 5.56 22.08
C ASN A 669 -11.67 5.46 21.92
N HIS A 670 -12.35 4.57 22.66
CA HIS A 670 -13.80 4.35 22.60
C HIS A 670 -14.37 4.24 24.04
N PRO A 671 -14.47 5.37 24.77
CA PRO A 671 -14.89 5.38 26.18
C PRO A 671 -16.27 4.73 26.38
N GLU A 672 -17.20 4.93 25.45
CA GLU A 672 -18.55 4.35 25.49
C GLU A 672 -18.60 2.83 25.26
N ILE A 673 -17.47 2.21 24.91
CA ILE A 673 -17.27 0.76 24.84
C ILE A 673 -16.49 0.27 26.07
N GLN A 674 -15.52 1.06 26.55
CA GLN A 674 -14.83 0.83 27.83
C GLN A 674 -15.82 0.83 29.01
N ASP A 675 -16.76 1.77 29.07
CA ASP A 675 -17.83 1.82 30.07
C ASP A 675 -18.65 0.53 30.11
N LYS A 676 -18.96 -0.04 28.95
CA LYS A 676 -19.73 -1.30 28.82
C LYS A 676 -18.91 -2.52 29.25
N VAL A 677 -17.61 -2.54 28.94
CA VAL A 677 -16.70 -3.57 29.47
C VAL A 677 -16.59 -3.47 30.99
N MET A 678 -16.49 -2.25 31.54
CA MET A 678 -16.41 -2.03 32.98
C MET A 678 -17.74 -2.33 33.69
N ALA A 679 -18.89 -2.08 33.06
CA ALA A 679 -20.19 -2.54 33.55
C ALA A 679 -20.25 -4.08 33.62
N GLU A 680 -19.81 -4.79 32.58
CA GLU A 680 -19.67 -6.26 32.60
C GLU A 680 -18.70 -6.74 33.69
N GLN A 681 -17.58 -6.04 33.94
CA GLN A 681 -16.67 -6.41 35.02
C GLN A 681 -17.34 -6.21 36.39
N ASN A 682 -18.03 -5.08 36.60
CA ASN A 682 -18.73 -4.81 37.85
C ASN A 682 -19.79 -5.87 38.18
N GLU A 683 -20.53 -6.37 37.18
CA GLU A 683 -21.49 -7.47 37.35
C GLU A 683 -20.79 -8.79 37.70
N ILE A 684 -19.72 -9.17 36.97
CA ILE A 684 -19.01 -10.45 37.16
C ILE A 684 -18.24 -10.50 38.49
N PHE A 685 -17.72 -9.36 38.97
CA PHE A 685 -16.90 -9.27 40.16
C PHE A 685 -17.63 -8.70 41.39
N GLU A 686 -18.94 -8.45 41.30
CA GLU A 686 -19.76 -7.92 42.41
C GLU A 686 -19.16 -6.61 43.00
N HIS A 687 -18.69 -5.72 42.12
CA HIS A 687 -17.92 -4.51 42.42
C HIS A 687 -16.59 -4.70 43.20
N ASN A 688 -16.12 -5.94 43.40
CA ASN A 688 -14.84 -6.24 44.05
C ASN A 688 -13.70 -6.32 43.02
N CYS A 689 -13.04 -5.20 42.75
CA CYS A 689 -11.92 -5.14 41.79
C CYS A 689 -10.72 -6.02 42.18
N ASP A 690 -10.50 -6.26 43.49
CA ASP A 690 -9.41 -7.10 44.00
C ASP A 690 -9.66 -8.60 43.83
N ARG A 691 -10.91 -9.04 43.55
CA ARG A 691 -11.22 -10.46 43.36
C ARG A 691 -10.48 -11.01 42.13
N GLU A 692 -9.71 -12.07 42.35
CA GLU A 692 -9.00 -12.77 41.27
C GLU A 692 -10.01 -13.45 40.31
N VAL A 693 -9.72 -13.38 39.01
CA VAL A 693 -10.56 -14.00 37.97
C VAL A 693 -10.41 -15.52 37.98
N ASN A 694 -11.49 -16.25 37.76
CA ASN A 694 -11.50 -17.70 37.59
C ASN A 694 -12.06 -18.10 36.21
N LEU A 695 -11.97 -19.39 35.86
CA LEU A 695 -12.38 -19.90 34.54
C LEU A 695 -13.89 -19.74 34.23
N ARG A 696 -14.76 -19.60 35.24
CA ARG A 696 -16.20 -19.28 35.06
C ARG A 696 -16.39 -17.80 34.70
N ASP A 697 -15.62 -16.91 35.29
CA ASP A 697 -15.68 -15.48 34.98
C ASP A 697 -15.23 -15.22 33.53
N LEU A 698 -14.15 -15.87 33.07
CA LEU A 698 -13.66 -15.78 31.68
C LEU A 698 -14.69 -16.29 30.65
N LYS A 699 -15.64 -17.15 31.04
CA LYS A 699 -16.80 -17.56 30.22
C LYS A 699 -17.92 -16.51 30.23
N ASN A 700 -18.09 -15.81 31.35
CA ASN A 700 -19.14 -14.81 31.53
C ASN A 700 -18.80 -13.46 30.88
N MET A 701 -17.51 -13.14 30.73
CA MET A 701 -17.00 -12.01 29.95
C MET A 701 -17.35 -12.14 28.46
N LYS A 702 -18.58 -11.79 28.08
CA LYS A 702 -19.11 -11.90 26.73
C LYS A 702 -18.79 -10.65 25.94
N TYR A 703 -19.10 -9.48 26.48
CA TYR A 703 -18.89 -8.19 25.83
C TYR A 703 -17.40 -7.91 25.63
N LEU A 704 -16.55 -8.21 26.62
CA LEU A 704 -15.10 -8.18 26.46
C LEU A 704 -14.61 -9.15 25.37
N GLU A 705 -15.28 -10.29 25.12
CA GLU A 705 -14.95 -11.17 23.99
C GLU A 705 -15.27 -10.53 22.64
N LEU A 706 -16.39 -9.79 22.54
CA LEU A 706 -16.76 -9.03 21.34
C LEU A 706 -15.73 -7.93 21.05
N VAL A 707 -15.28 -7.22 22.09
CA VAL A 707 -14.24 -6.17 22.02
C VAL A 707 -12.90 -6.75 21.55
N ILE A 708 -12.46 -7.89 22.12
CA ILE A 708 -11.24 -8.58 21.67
C ILE A 708 -11.39 -9.07 20.22
N LYS A 709 -12.56 -9.57 19.82
CA LYS A 709 -12.81 -10.00 18.42
C LYS A 709 -12.75 -8.85 17.42
N GLU A 710 -13.34 -7.70 17.73
CA GLU A 710 -13.29 -6.51 16.87
C GLU A 710 -11.88 -5.88 16.83
N SER A 711 -11.16 -5.91 17.96
CA SER A 711 -9.74 -5.56 18.01
C SER A 711 -8.91 -6.46 17.09
N LEU A 712 -9.10 -7.79 17.17
CA LEU A 712 -8.48 -8.77 16.27
C LEU A 712 -8.98 -8.71 14.81
N ARG A 713 -10.03 -7.94 14.51
CA ARG A 713 -10.50 -7.67 13.14
C ARG A 713 -9.80 -6.45 12.55
N LEU A 714 -9.73 -5.35 13.29
CA LEU A 714 -8.99 -4.16 12.82
C LEU A 714 -7.48 -4.36 12.88
N TYR A 715 -6.99 -5.14 13.86
CA TYR A 715 -5.58 -5.33 14.16
C TYR A 715 -5.24 -6.82 14.40
N PRO A 716 -5.42 -7.70 13.40
CA PRO A 716 -5.05 -9.12 13.52
C PRO A 716 -3.54 -9.26 13.74
N SER A 717 -3.14 -9.90 14.85
CA SER A 717 -1.72 -10.07 15.22
C SER A 717 -0.88 -10.71 14.12
N VAL A 718 -1.47 -11.55 13.26
CA VAL A 718 -0.82 -12.10 12.06
C VAL A 718 -1.67 -11.69 10.85
N PRO A 719 -1.30 -10.60 10.13
CA PRO A 719 -2.16 -10.02 9.09
C PRO A 719 -2.19 -10.82 7.79
N PHE A 720 -1.24 -11.73 7.57
CA PHE A 720 -1.25 -12.71 6.49
C PHE A 720 -0.43 -13.96 6.81
N TYR A 721 -0.71 -15.06 6.11
CA TYR A 721 0.09 -16.29 6.16
C TYR A 721 -0.01 -17.03 4.82
N ALA A 722 0.99 -17.85 4.49
CA ALA A 722 1.11 -18.44 3.15
C ALA A 722 1.25 -19.97 3.12
N ARG A 723 0.81 -20.55 1.99
CA ARG A 723 0.91 -21.97 1.61
C ARG A 723 1.67 -22.10 0.30
N GLU A 724 2.27 -23.26 0.06
CA GLU A 724 2.79 -23.62 -1.27
C GLU A 724 1.95 -24.78 -1.83
N ILE A 725 1.64 -24.73 -3.12
CA ILE A 725 0.93 -25.79 -3.85
C ILE A 725 1.94 -26.88 -4.26
N ASP A 726 1.75 -28.11 -3.82
CA ASP A 726 2.70 -29.23 -3.98
C ASP A 726 2.37 -30.19 -5.15
N GLU A 727 1.17 -30.10 -5.72
CA GLU A 727 0.72 -30.74 -6.96
C GLU A 727 -0.27 -29.82 -7.70
N ASP A 728 -0.49 -30.02 -9.00
CA ASP A 728 -1.43 -29.18 -9.76
C ASP A 728 -2.88 -29.41 -9.29
N ILE A 729 -3.56 -28.35 -8.86
CA ILE A 729 -4.90 -28.43 -8.24
C ILE A 729 -5.93 -27.65 -9.08
N PRO A 730 -6.96 -28.32 -9.64
CA PRO A 730 -8.06 -27.63 -10.30
C PRO A 730 -8.87 -26.75 -9.32
N TYR A 731 -9.15 -25.51 -9.72
CA TYR A 731 -9.96 -24.55 -8.97
C TYR A 731 -10.74 -23.64 -9.93
N GLN A 732 -12.08 -23.62 -9.81
CA GLN A 732 -12.98 -22.75 -10.60
C GLN A 732 -12.69 -22.73 -12.12
N GLY A 733 -12.44 -23.89 -12.72
CA GLY A 733 -12.14 -24.03 -14.16
C GLY A 733 -10.69 -23.68 -14.57
N SER A 734 -9.89 -23.17 -13.64
CA SER A 734 -8.44 -22.95 -13.79
C SER A 734 -7.63 -24.05 -13.08
N ILE A 735 -6.32 -24.05 -13.24
CA ILE A 735 -5.37 -24.85 -12.47
C ILE A 735 -4.55 -23.92 -11.58
N LEU A 736 -4.43 -24.23 -10.30
CA LEU A 736 -3.44 -23.70 -9.38
C LEU A 736 -2.17 -24.56 -9.54
N PRO A 737 -1.09 -24.05 -10.17
CA PRO A 737 0.05 -24.88 -10.53
C PRO A 737 0.97 -25.16 -9.33
N LYS A 738 1.63 -26.32 -9.38
CA LYS A 738 2.69 -26.72 -8.47
C LYS A 738 3.79 -25.66 -8.36
N GLY A 739 4.16 -25.32 -7.12
CA GLY A 739 5.12 -24.27 -6.78
C GLY A 739 4.50 -22.88 -6.63
N LEU A 740 3.21 -22.67 -6.93
CA LEU A 740 2.51 -21.44 -6.58
C LEU A 740 2.47 -21.25 -5.06
N THR A 741 2.85 -20.08 -4.58
CA THR A 741 2.58 -19.67 -3.20
C THR A 741 1.23 -18.96 -3.14
N ILE A 742 0.33 -19.35 -2.25
CA ILE A 742 -0.93 -18.62 -1.99
C ILE A 742 -0.80 -17.93 -0.64
N THR A 743 -0.96 -16.60 -0.62
CA THR A 743 -0.85 -15.74 0.56
C THR A 743 -2.25 -15.29 0.96
N LEU A 744 -2.73 -15.82 2.08
CA LEU A 744 -4.05 -15.57 2.64
C LEU A 744 -4.00 -14.26 3.44
N PHE A 745 -4.58 -13.20 2.89
CA PHE A 745 -4.51 -11.83 3.41
C PHE A 745 -5.65 -11.55 4.38
N VAL A 746 -5.46 -11.99 5.63
CA VAL A 746 -6.43 -11.88 6.73
C VAL A 746 -6.85 -10.42 6.96
N TYR A 747 -5.89 -9.49 6.99
CA TYR A 747 -6.13 -8.06 7.16
C TYR A 747 -7.07 -7.47 6.10
N GLY A 748 -7.05 -8.01 4.88
CA GLY A 748 -7.95 -7.59 3.79
C GLY A 748 -9.36 -8.14 3.94
N ILE A 749 -9.54 -9.45 4.19
CA ILE A 749 -10.91 -10.01 4.35
C ILE A 749 -11.60 -9.48 5.61
N HIS A 750 -10.85 -9.24 6.69
CA HIS A 750 -11.33 -8.55 7.88
C HIS A 750 -11.86 -7.13 7.62
N ARG A 751 -11.51 -6.52 6.50
CA ARG A 751 -11.97 -5.20 6.04
C ARG A 751 -12.87 -5.25 4.80
N ASN A 752 -13.23 -6.42 4.32
CA ASN A 752 -14.09 -6.53 3.14
C ASN A 752 -15.54 -6.14 3.52
N PRO A 753 -16.11 -5.07 2.94
CA PRO A 753 -17.42 -4.53 3.35
C PRO A 753 -18.58 -5.50 3.07
N LYS A 754 -18.37 -6.54 2.26
CA LYS A 754 -19.31 -7.66 2.05
C LYS A 754 -19.58 -8.47 3.33
N PHE A 755 -18.60 -8.53 4.23
CA PHE A 755 -18.69 -9.28 5.50
C PHE A 755 -18.72 -8.35 6.72
N PHE A 756 -18.10 -7.17 6.62
CA PHE A 756 -18.03 -6.19 7.70
C PHE A 756 -18.42 -4.80 7.17
N PRO A 757 -19.73 -4.46 7.10
CA PRO A 757 -20.20 -3.14 6.68
C PRO A 757 -19.57 -2.03 7.53
N GLU A 758 -19.23 -0.89 6.94
CA GLU A 758 -18.40 0.16 7.59
C GLU A 758 -17.10 -0.42 8.20
N PRO A 759 -16.19 -0.99 7.37
CA PRO A 759 -15.14 -1.89 7.85
C PRO A 759 -14.09 -1.26 8.76
N GLU A 760 -13.85 0.05 8.71
CA GLU A 760 -12.89 0.72 9.62
C GLU A 760 -13.53 1.14 10.96
N THR A 761 -14.86 1.11 11.09
CA THR A 761 -15.57 1.46 12.32
C THR A 761 -15.43 0.33 13.35
N PHE A 762 -14.84 0.63 14.51
CA PHE A 762 -14.72 -0.29 15.64
C PHE A 762 -16.09 -0.48 16.30
N ASN A 763 -16.72 -1.62 16.07
CA ASN A 763 -18.05 -1.96 16.56
C ASN A 763 -18.12 -3.42 17.06
N PRO A 764 -18.01 -3.67 18.38
CA PRO A 764 -18.05 -5.01 18.97
C PRO A 764 -19.32 -5.80 18.69
N ILE A 765 -20.51 -5.16 18.68
CA ILE A 765 -21.80 -5.88 18.60
C ILE A 765 -22.04 -6.58 17.26
N ARG A 766 -21.21 -6.30 16.24
CA ARG A 766 -21.08 -7.14 15.03
C ARG A 766 -21.05 -8.62 15.39
N PHE A 767 -20.23 -9.00 16.38
CA PHE A 767 -19.98 -10.39 16.77
C PHE A 767 -21.08 -11.03 17.62
N GLU A 768 -22.11 -10.29 18.02
CA GLU A 768 -23.37 -10.87 18.55
C GLU A 768 -24.22 -11.45 17.42
N SER A 769 -24.19 -10.80 16.25
CA SER A 769 -25.01 -11.11 15.08
C SER A 769 -24.40 -12.13 14.11
N VAL A 770 -23.18 -12.62 14.38
CA VAL A 770 -22.49 -13.60 13.53
C VAL A 770 -23.14 -14.98 13.69
N ASP A 771 -24.12 -15.23 12.83
CA ASP A 771 -24.89 -16.48 12.69
C ASP A 771 -24.07 -17.71 12.23
N GLY A 772 -22.76 -17.56 12.07
CA GLY A 772 -21.83 -18.61 11.64
C GLY A 772 -21.89 -18.96 10.16
N ARG A 773 -22.63 -18.24 9.31
CA ARG A 773 -22.78 -18.57 7.88
C ARG A 773 -21.54 -18.31 7.02
N THR A 774 -20.60 -17.48 7.48
CA THR A 774 -19.35 -17.14 6.76
C THR A 774 -18.11 -17.46 7.60
N PRO A 775 -17.87 -18.73 7.99
CA PRO A 775 -16.82 -19.10 8.94
C PRO A 775 -15.39 -18.71 8.53
N PHE A 776 -15.14 -18.46 7.23
CA PHE A 776 -13.84 -18.02 6.71
C PHE A 776 -13.71 -16.50 6.53
N SER A 777 -14.69 -15.70 6.97
CA SER A 777 -14.59 -14.22 6.96
C SER A 777 -13.76 -13.66 8.12
N PHE A 778 -13.74 -14.35 9.27
CA PHE A 778 -13.03 -13.91 10.48
C PHE A 778 -11.93 -14.91 10.87
N LEU A 779 -10.69 -14.65 10.41
CA LEU A 779 -9.57 -15.60 10.48
C LEU A 779 -8.36 -15.20 11.37
N PRO A 780 -8.49 -14.50 12.53
CA PRO A 780 -7.31 -14.08 13.31
C PRO A 780 -6.47 -15.25 13.85
N PHE A 781 -7.07 -16.42 14.03
CA PHE A 781 -6.41 -17.65 14.47
C PHE A 781 -6.16 -18.66 13.33
N SER A 782 -6.37 -18.23 12.08
CA SER A 782 -6.54 -19.10 10.91
C SER A 782 -7.67 -20.14 11.09
N ALA A 783 -7.80 -21.06 10.15
CA ALA A 783 -8.83 -22.11 10.17
C ALA A 783 -8.30 -23.45 9.62
N GLY A 784 -9.16 -24.46 9.66
CA GLY A 784 -8.84 -25.80 9.16
C GLY A 784 -7.78 -26.54 9.97
N SER A 785 -7.16 -27.55 9.34
CA SER A 785 -6.25 -28.48 10.02
C SER A 785 -5.00 -27.82 10.61
N ARG A 786 -4.46 -26.78 9.94
CA ARG A 786 -3.26 -26.02 10.35
C ARG A 786 -3.62 -24.71 11.09
N ASN A 787 -4.75 -24.66 11.79
CA ASN A 787 -5.15 -23.50 12.62
C ASN A 787 -4.24 -23.31 13.85
N CYS A 788 -4.37 -22.16 14.53
CA CYS A 788 -3.69 -21.89 15.79
C CYS A 788 -4.11 -22.89 16.87
N ILE A 789 -3.14 -23.61 17.43
CA ILE A 789 -3.36 -24.55 18.54
C ILE A 789 -3.66 -23.81 19.85
N GLY A 790 -3.05 -22.65 20.05
CA GLY A 790 -3.18 -21.82 21.25
C GLY A 790 -4.42 -20.92 21.27
N GLN A 791 -5.34 -21.00 20.30
CA GLN A 791 -6.49 -20.09 20.21
C GLN A 791 -7.27 -19.94 21.53
N LYS A 792 -7.53 -21.04 22.23
CA LYS A 792 -8.27 -21.03 23.51
C LYS A 792 -7.44 -20.50 24.68
N PHE A 793 -6.12 -20.71 24.64
CA PHE A 793 -5.16 -20.17 25.60
C PHE A 793 -5.11 -18.64 25.45
N ALA A 794 -4.80 -18.16 24.24
CA ALA A 794 -4.71 -16.75 23.90
C ALA A 794 -5.98 -15.97 24.25
N MET A 795 -7.18 -16.54 23.99
CA MET A 795 -8.44 -15.90 24.39
C MET A 795 -8.67 -15.85 25.91
N ALA A 796 -8.19 -16.83 26.66
CA ALA A 796 -8.28 -16.82 28.12
C ALA A 796 -7.28 -15.82 28.74
N GLU A 797 -6.04 -15.82 28.24
CA GLU A 797 -4.98 -14.85 28.57
C GLU A 797 -5.43 -13.41 28.29
N MET A 798 -5.87 -13.11 27.07
CA MET A 798 -6.35 -11.78 26.68
C MET A 798 -7.50 -11.29 27.56
N LYS A 799 -8.51 -12.14 27.83
CA LYS A 799 -9.60 -11.78 28.72
C LYS A 799 -9.11 -11.49 30.13
N SER A 800 -8.26 -12.35 30.69
CA SER A 800 -7.73 -12.19 32.05
C SER A 800 -6.92 -10.90 32.20
N VAL A 801 -5.95 -10.66 31.31
CA VAL A 801 -5.05 -9.50 31.36
C VAL A 801 -5.82 -8.21 31.08
N VAL A 802 -6.67 -8.15 30.06
CA VAL A 802 -7.47 -6.94 29.78
C VAL A 802 -8.49 -6.68 30.89
N SER A 803 -9.16 -7.72 31.43
CA SER A 803 -10.06 -7.60 32.59
C SER A 803 -9.34 -7.06 33.83
N LYS A 804 -8.10 -7.51 34.09
CA LYS A 804 -7.29 -6.97 35.18
C LYS A 804 -6.99 -5.48 34.97
N VAL A 805 -6.53 -5.10 33.78
CA VAL A 805 -6.17 -3.70 33.47
C VAL A 805 -7.38 -2.76 33.59
N VAL A 806 -8.53 -3.08 32.98
CA VAL A 806 -9.72 -2.18 33.01
C VAL A 806 -10.41 -2.12 34.37
N ARG A 807 -10.21 -3.10 35.26
CA ARG A 807 -10.69 -3.05 36.65
C ARG A 807 -9.86 -2.13 37.54
N THR A 808 -8.63 -1.80 37.14
CA THR A 808 -7.71 -0.95 37.91
C THR A 808 -7.52 0.44 37.28
N PHE A 809 -7.62 0.57 35.95
CA PHE A 809 -7.36 1.83 35.24
C PHE A 809 -8.47 2.18 34.25
N GLU A 810 -8.86 3.46 34.26
CA GLU A 810 -9.50 4.10 33.11
C GLU A 810 -8.43 4.36 32.04
N LEU A 811 -8.64 3.84 30.82
CA LEU A 811 -7.73 4.05 29.70
C LEU A 811 -8.17 5.29 28.91
N LEU A 812 -7.25 6.24 28.74
CA LEU A 812 -7.49 7.49 28.01
C LEU A 812 -6.69 7.55 26.70
N PRO A 813 -7.15 8.31 25.68
CA PRO A 813 -6.35 8.58 24.50
C PRO A 813 -5.05 9.30 24.89
N SER A 814 -3.94 9.00 24.19
CA SER A 814 -2.67 9.68 24.41
C SER A 814 -2.77 11.19 24.15
N ILE A 815 -1.90 11.97 24.80
CA ILE A 815 -1.79 13.41 24.58
C ILE A 815 -0.36 13.73 24.09
N PRO A 816 -0.16 14.11 22.81
CA PRO A 816 -1.16 14.26 21.74
C PRO A 816 -1.73 12.91 21.24
N HIS A 817 -2.88 12.97 20.56
CA HIS A 817 -3.59 11.80 20.05
C HIS A 817 -2.75 11.00 19.04
N HIS A 818 -2.58 9.70 19.33
CA HIS A 818 -1.66 8.82 18.60
C HIS A 818 -2.19 8.42 17.23
N GLN A 819 -1.39 8.70 16.19
CA GLN A 819 -1.62 8.15 14.86
C GLN A 819 -0.83 6.85 14.70
N LEU A 820 -1.55 5.72 14.66
CA LEU A 820 -0.97 4.40 14.39
C LEU A 820 -0.25 4.39 13.03
N LYS A 821 1.00 3.91 13.04
CA LYS A 821 1.76 3.57 11.84
C LYS A 821 2.01 2.07 11.84
N LEU A 822 1.03 1.34 11.32
CA LEU A 822 1.06 -0.12 11.31
C LEU A 822 2.24 -0.63 10.48
N ALA A 823 2.90 -1.68 10.98
CA ALA A 823 3.80 -2.51 10.20
C ALA A 823 3.56 -3.97 10.57
N SER A 824 3.70 -4.86 9.59
CA SER A 824 3.76 -6.30 9.85
C SER A 824 5.21 -6.70 10.01
N GLU A 825 5.70 -6.93 11.22
CA GLU A 825 6.90 -7.78 11.38
C GLU A 825 6.41 -9.25 11.29
N THR A 826 6.91 -10.17 12.13
CA THR A 826 6.24 -11.50 12.20
C THR A 826 4.88 -11.40 12.90
N VAL A 827 4.64 -10.31 13.64
CA VAL A 827 3.33 -9.85 14.12
C VAL A 827 3.04 -8.41 13.69
N LEU A 828 1.77 -8.01 13.71
CA LEU A 828 1.35 -6.63 13.51
C LEU A 828 1.78 -5.76 14.71
N ILE A 829 2.41 -4.62 14.44
CA ILE A 829 2.88 -3.67 15.45
C ILE A 829 2.58 -2.21 15.05
N SER A 830 2.57 -1.32 16.03
CA SER A 830 2.72 0.12 15.81
C SER A 830 4.21 0.48 15.69
N THR A 831 4.56 1.33 14.72
CA THR A 831 5.92 1.87 14.57
C THR A 831 6.07 3.32 15.03
N SER A 832 4.95 3.98 15.38
CA SER A 832 4.93 5.32 15.98
C SER A 832 5.07 5.32 17.50
N GLY A 833 5.02 4.15 18.13
CA GLY A 833 4.74 3.93 19.55
C GLY A 833 3.77 2.78 19.66
#